data_AF-A0A1Q7N500-F1
#
_entry.id   AF-A0A1Q7N500-F1
#
_cell.length_a   1.000
_cell.length_b   1.000
_cell.length_c   1.000
_cell.angle_alpha   90.00
_cell.angle_beta   90.00
_cell.angle_gamma   90.00
#
_symmetry.space_group_name_H-M   'P 1'
#
loop_
_entity.id
_entity.type
_entity.pdbx_description
1 polymer ?
#
loop_
_entity_poly.entity_id
_entity_poly.type
_entity_poly.pdbx_seq_one_letter_code
_entity_poly.pdbx_strand_id
1 'polypeptide(L)'
;MPTFYDRFRECAERWPDHIALEIQRRDRLESYRYREVKQMAESVARWLVESGFHPGARIAILADNHPRWVTVYLGIIAAGCTAVPLDTALHADEVVKLLKDSGCSLLFCDPRNYALAVRAVSGLQVGIVLTEGSSDSIRGKPLAQLDAILAAGAQDFSPVAVSPDSVAALLYTSGTTADPKGVMLTHANLMGEVQGVFAVLRIGPEDAVLGLLPLFHALAQMANLLLPLVTGARVVYLETLNTNDLLRAFRERKITAFAVVPQFFYLIRDRIFKEVAQRGRLAQLGVRGLMSLNRLLRRLGLNAGRIFFRQIHQTFGGTMRYLITGGSRFDPQVGREFHALGIDILQAYGLTETTGGAFLTSPDDNVIGSVGRPLPGSEGRIIDPQPAGEDTQPAGEIAIRGPIVMKGYWNRPDATSAVLKGGWLHTGDLGYFDTHGNLFITGRMKEVIVLSNGKNIYPEEIEAHYLNSPFIKEICVIGVEARPGDAMSDGLHAVIVPNFELLRQRKIVNAKEVIRFDIEGLSVKLPSTKRIGSYEIWQQDLPRTTTRKLKRFEIEKRIQANAAQGLAGDSEIAQEKPFTAEDASWLEQPEVQRALEIIRQATKAKSEELRPTDSLELDLGFDSMQRVELLVALEQELGGNVEESRASEIYTVRELVDLVRESAASGTAASSREQFAGWQAVLQKEPVDPEALALAARRPVTEIFWLMLSRVVRLFADDRFKLHVTGLENLPSHGPYIISSNHQSFLDPVILSSVLPGSVFRQLFSVGTSEIFGSGFMRVLARSLRVVVVDPDANLISAMRAGAFGLRHGRILMLYPEGQRSIDGRPTRFKKGAAILSIHQRVPIVPVAIEGFHEAWPRGKRFQKFAPFRIKFSEPIYPPPEPEASEIAYEKLTGELKKRIVRMWEELRRENGT
;
A
#
# COMPACT_ATOMS: atom_id res chain seq x y z
N MET A 1 -6.11 -41.30 23.50
CA MET A 1 -6.03 -39.83 23.70
C MET A 1 -7.45 -39.30 23.79
N PRO A 2 -7.75 -38.32 24.66
CA PRO A 2 -9.05 -37.64 24.66
C PRO A 2 -9.25 -36.86 23.35
N THR A 3 -10.49 -36.76 22.90
CA THR A 3 -10.85 -35.88 21.77
C THR A 3 -10.79 -34.42 22.20
N PHE A 4 -10.87 -33.50 21.24
CA PHE A 4 -10.98 -32.08 21.55
C PHE A 4 -12.21 -31.79 22.43
N TYR A 5 -13.37 -32.40 22.12
CA TYR A 5 -14.59 -32.15 22.88
C TYR A 5 -14.50 -32.67 24.31
N ASP A 6 -13.84 -33.82 24.53
CA ASP A 6 -13.57 -34.32 25.89
C ASP A 6 -12.79 -33.31 26.72
N ARG A 7 -11.77 -32.68 26.14
CA ARG A 7 -10.97 -31.63 26.82
C ARG A 7 -11.76 -30.36 27.09
N PHE A 8 -12.61 -29.95 26.15
CA PHE A 8 -13.54 -28.84 26.38
C PHE A 8 -14.52 -29.17 27.52
N ARG A 9 -15.06 -30.39 27.57
CA ARG A 9 -15.98 -30.84 28.62
C ARG A 9 -15.30 -30.84 29.99
N GLU A 10 -14.10 -31.40 30.10
CA GLU A 10 -13.28 -31.36 31.33
C GLU A 10 -13.05 -29.91 31.80
N CYS A 11 -12.74 -29.02 30.86
CA CYS A 11 -12.55 -27.59 31.12
C CYS A 11 -13.85 -26.92 31.63
N ALA A 12 -14.98 -27.21 30.98
CA ALA A 12 -16.28 -26.66 31.33
C ALA A 12 -16.79 -27.16 32.69
N GLU A 13 -16.44 -28.39 33.08
CA GLU A 13 -16.73 -28.95 34.40
C GLU A 13 -15.82 -28.38 35.50
N ARG A 14 -14.57 -28.05 35.14
CA ARG A 14 -13.63 -27.41 36.07
C ARG A 14 -13.95 -25.95 36.35
N TRP A 15 -14.43 -25.21 35.35
CA TRP A 15 -14.73 -23.77 35.45
C TRP A 15 -16.14 -23.41 34.96
N PRO A 16 -17.20 -24.03 35.51
CA PRO A 16 -18.56 -23.92 34.97
C PRO A 16 -19.10 -22.49 34.95
N ASP A 17 -18.70 -21.69 35.95
CA ASP A 17 -19.18 -20.32 36.12
C ASP A 17 -18.28 -19.27 35.45
N HIS A 18 -17.14 -19.64 34.88
CA HIS A 18 -16.31 -18.70 34.11
C HIS A 18 -17.00 -18.36 32.79
N ILE A 19 -16.78 -17.14 32.30
CA ILE A 19 -17.25 -16.74 30.97
C ILE A 19 -16.37 -17.43 29.91
N ALA A 20 -16.99 -18.16 28.99
CA ALA A 20 -16.30 -18.80 27.87
C ALA A 20 -16.31 -17.90 26.64
N LEU A 21 -17.48 -17.36 26.30
CA LEU A 21 -17.70 -16.61 25.06
C LEU A 21 -18.45 -15.32 25.34
N GLU A 22 -18.06 -14.25 24.67
CA GLU A 22 -18.73 -12.96 24.69
C GLU A 22 -18.87 -12.41 23.27
N ILE A 23 -19.92 -11.65 23.01
CA ILE A 23 -19.97 -10.76 21.86
C ILE A 23 -20.26 -9.35 22.33
N GLN A 24 -19.33 -8.44 22.04
CA GLN A 24 -19.45 -7.03 22.36
C GLN A 24 -20.04 -6.29 21.17
N ARG A 25 -21.22 -5.70 21.38
CA ARG A 25 -21.89 -4.83 20.42
C ARG A 25 -21.73 -3.37 20.82
N ARG A 26 -22.32 -2.45 20.06
CA ARG A 26 -22.20 -1.01 20.35
C ARG A 26 -22.81 -0.64 21.70
N ASP A 27 -23.97 -1.20 22.01
CA ASP A 27 -24.86 -0.86 23.12
C ASP A 27 -25.10 -2.00 24.13
N ARG A 28 -24.81 -3.24 23.74
CA ARG A 28 -25.01 -4.43 24.59
C ARG A 28 -23.80 -5.37 24.60
N LEU A 29 -23.75 -6.19 25.62
CA LEU A 29 -22.80 -7.29 25.78
C LEU A 29 -23.59 -8.57 26.02
N GLU A 30 -23.36 -9.58 25.22
CA GLU A 30 -23.87 -10.93 25.46
C GLU A 30 -22.71 -11.79 25.97
N SER A 31 -22.97 -12.62 26.98
CA SER A 31 -21.94 -13.42 27.64
C SER A 31 -22.49 -14.80 27.97
N TYR A 32 -21.68 -15.83 27.70
CA TYR A 32 -22.01 -17.22 27.89
C TYR A 32 -20.96 -17.89 28.77
N ARG A 33 -21.41 -18.50 29.86
CA ARG A 33 -20.56 -19.27 30.77
C ARG A 33 -20.19 -20.62 30.16
N TYR A 34 -19.10 -21.21 30.61
CA TYR A 34 -18.68 -22.55 30.18
C TYR A 34 -19.79 -23.60 30.32
N ARG A 35 -20.53 -23.58 31.44
CA ARG A 35 -21.68 -24.49 31.65
C ARG A 35 -22.79 -24.30 30.60
N GLU A 36 -23.04 -23.06 30.19
CA GLU A 36 -24.07 -22.71 29.22
C GLU A 36 -23.64 -23.14 27.81
N VAL A 37 -22.38 -22.86 27.43
CA VAL A 37 -21.83 -23.29 26.15
C VAL A 37 -21.82 -24.83 26.04
N LYS A 38 -21.45 -25.54 27.11
CA LYS A 38 -21.53 -27.02 27.16
C LYS A 38 -22.97 -27.49 26.93
N GLN A 39 -23.93 -26.99 27.71
CA GLN A 39 -25.35 -27.38 27.58
C GLN A 39 -25.90 -27.09 26.18
N MET A 40 -25.55 -25.93 25.61
CA MET A 40 -25.99 -25.56 24.27
C MET A 40 -25.38 -26.48 23.20
N ALA A 41 -24.09 -26.82 23.30
CA ALA A 41 -23.42 -27.72 22.38
C ALA A 41 -23.99 -29.15 22.48
N GLU A 42 -24.23 -29.66 23.69
CA GLU A 42 -24.83 -30.98 23.91
C GLU A 42 -26.29 -31.03 23.44
N SER A 43 -27.04 -29.92 23.52
CA SER A 43 -28.39 -29.83 22.93
C SER A 43 -28.36 -29.96 21.41
N VAL A 44 -27.41 -29.31 20.74
CA VAL A 44 -27.20 -29.46 19.29
C VAL A 44 -26.79 -30.89 18.95
N ALA A 45 -25.88 -31.48 19.73
CA ALA A 45 -25.40 -32.83 19.51
C ALA A 45 -26.51 -33.87 19.64
N ARG A 46 -27.33 -33.77 20.70
CA ARG A 46 -28.51 -34.63 20.90
C ARG A 46 -29.48 -34.53 19.72
N TRP A 47 -29.80 -33.31 19.31
CA TRP A 47 -30.72 -33.09 18.19
C TRP A 47 -30.19 -33.68 16.88
N LEU A 48 -28.89 -33.57 16.60
CA LEU A 48 -28.28 -34.20 15.42
C LEU A 48 -28.42 -35.73 15.47
N VAL A 49 -28.13 -36.35 16.62
CA VAL A 49 -28.26 -37.81 16.78
C VAL A 49 -29.72 -38.26 16.63
N GLU A 50 -30.66 -37.59 17.29
CA GLU A 50 -32.10 -37.88 17.19
C GLU A 50 -32.66 -37.65 15.78
N SER A 51 -32.06 -36.71 15.03
CA SER A 51 -32.40 -36.45 13.63
C SER A 51 -31.75 -37.44 12.64
N GLY A 52 -31.05 -38.47 13.14
CA GLY A 52 -30.49 -39.56 12.33
C GLY A 52 -29.11 -39.28 11.73
N PHE A 53 -28.40 -38.24 12.17
CA PHE A 53 -27.03 -38.02 11.73
C PHE A 53 -26.07 -38.99 12.44
N HIS A 54 -25.35 -39.79 11.65
CA HIS A 54 -24.39 -40.77 12.15
C HIS A 54 -22.99 -40.15 12.34
N PRO A 55 -22.12 -40.76 13.17
CA PRO A 55 -20.73 -40.32 13.32
C PRO A 55 -20.01 -40.26 11.97
N GLY A 56 -19.27 -39.18 11.73
CA GLY A 56 -18.63 -38.87 10.44
C GLY A 56 -19.55 -38.22 9.41
N ALA A 57 -20.82 -37.94 9.71
CA ALA A 57 -21.66 -37.08 8.86
C ALA A 57 -21.04 -35.66 8.78
N ARG A 58 -21.07 -35.05 7.60
CA ARG A 58 -20.50 -33.71 7.38
C ARG A 58 -21.61 -32.68 7.48
N ILE A 59 -21.42 -31.69 8.36
CA ILE A 59 -22.41 -30.66 8.65
C ILE A 59 -21.80 -29.29 8.36
N ALA A 60 -22.41 -28.53 7.47
CA ALA A 60 -21.88 -27.23 7.06
C ALA A 60 -22.31 -26.10 8.00
N ILE A 61 -21.48 -25.07 8.11
CA ILE A 61 -21.77 -23.84 8.85
C ILE A 61 -21.46 -22.64 7.96
N LEU A 62 -22.49 -21.85 7.61
CA LEU A 62 -22.38 -20.60 6.84
C LEU A 62 -22.97 -19.45 7.67
N ALA A 63 -22.15 -18.90 8.57
CA ALA A 63 -22.56 -17.83 9.47
C ALA A 63 -21.35 -16.97 9.89
N ASP A 64 -21.62 -15.71 10.20
CA ASP A 64 -20.66 -14.77 10.75
C ASP A 64 -20.24 -15.19 12.18
N ASN A 65 -19.14 -14.60 12.68
CA ASN A 65 -18.60 -14.91 14.00
C ASN A 65 -19.61 -14.61 15.12
N HIS A 66 -20.03 -15.64 15.85
CA HIS A 66 -20.98 -15.52 16.95
C HIS A 66 -20.79 -16.63 17.98
N PRO A 67 -21.06 -16.43 19.29
CA PRO A 67 -21.05 -17.53 20.28
C PRO A 67 -21.93 -18.73 19.91
N ARG A 68 -23.00 -18.48 19.14
CA ARG A 68 -23.89 -19.53 18.62
C ARG A 68 -23.24 -20.35 17.50
N TRP A 69 -22.39 -19.74 16.67
CA TRP A 69 -21.54 -20.46 15.71
C TRP A 69 -20.67 -21.48 16.42
N VAL A 70 -20.03 -21.04 17.52
CA VAL A 70 -19.15 -21.88 18.35
C VAL A 70 -19.90 -23.06 18.94
N THR A 71 -21.09 -22.80 19.48
CA THR A 71 -21.97 -23.82 20.02
C THR A 71 -22.31 -24.89 18.99
N VAL A 72 -22.67 -24.47 17.76
CA VAL A 72 -22.97 -25.38 16.66
C VAL A 72 -21.74 -26.23 16.30
N TYR A 73 -20.57 -25.60 16.15
CA TYR A 73 -19.31 -26.32 15.88
C TYR A 73 -19.01 -27.38 16.96
N LEU A 74 -19.09 -27.00 18.23
CA LEU A 74 -18.87 -27.91 19.36
C LEU A 74 -19.91 -29.04 19.40
N GLY A 75 -21.18 -28.73 19.11
CA GLY A 75 -22.25 -29.73 19.06
C GLY A 75 -22.10 -30.73 17.93
N ILE A 76 -21.64 -30.28 16.74
CA ILE A 76 -21.32 -31.17 15.62
C ILE A 76 -20.25 -32.17 16.02
N ILE A 77 -19.13 -31.71 16.60
CA ILE A 77 -18.05 -32.63 16.99
C ILE A 77 -18.42 -33.50 18.20
N ALA A 78 -19.31 -33.03 19.10
CA ALA A 78 -19.84 -33.83 20.21
C ALA A 78 -20.80 -34.94 19.74
N ALA A 79 -21.48 -34.74 18.61
CA ALA A 79 -22.25 -35.79 17.93
C ALA A 79 -21.36 -36.77 17.13
N GLY A 80 -20.04 -36.62 17.18
CA GLY A 80 -19.09 -37.40 16.39
C GLY A 80 -19.11 -37.07 14.90
N CYS A 81 -19.75 -35.96 14.51
CA CYS A 81 -19.84 -35.49 13.13
C CYS A 81 -18.65 -34.59 12.77
N THR A 82 -18.46 -34.33 11.48
CA THR A 82 -17.42 -33.45 10.95
C THR A 82 -17.99 -32.07 10.63
N ALA A 83 -17.42 -31.03 11.22
CA ALA A 83 -17.80 -29.65 10.91
C ALA A 83 -17.20 -29.19 9.57
N VAL A 84 -18.00 -28.52 8.74
CA VAL A 84 -17.58 -27.93 7.47
C VAL A 84 -17.86 -26.42 7.47
N PRO A 85 -17.00 -25.60 8.11
CA PRO A 85 -17.09 -24.15 8.03
C PRO A 85 -16.96 -23.64 6.59
N LEU A 86 -17.86 -22.74 6.18
CA LEU A 86 -17.87 -22.12 4.87
C LEU A 86 -17.65 -20.61 4.97
N ASP A 87 -16.98 -20.05 3.97
CA ASP A 87 -16.71 -18.60 3.88
C ASP A 87 -18.00 -17.85 3.49
N THR A 88 -18.39 -16.87 4.30
CA THR A 88 -19.59 -16.04 4.09
C THR A 88 -19.46 -15.06 2.92
N ALA A 89 -18.25 -14.89 2.37
CA ALA A 89 -18.01 -14.11 1.16
C ALA A 89 -18.21 -14.90 -0.14
N LEU A 90 -18.45 -16.21 -0.08
CA LEU A 90 -18.65 -17.04 -1.28
C LEU A 90 -19.97 -16.76 -1.98
N HIS A 91 -19.97 -16.91 -3.30
CA HIS A 91 -21.20 -16.90 -4.09
C HIS A 91 -21.93 -18.23 -4.01
N ALA A 92 -23.22 -18.22 -4.37
CA ALA A 92 -24.10 -19.39 -4.22
C ALA A 92 -23.58 -20.62 -4.97
N ASP A 93 -23.04 -20.42 -6.17
CA ASP A 93 -22.48 -21.48 -7.01
C ASP A 93 -21.19 -22.09 -6.42
N GLU A 94 -20.38 -21.29 -5.74
CA GLU A 94 -19.21 -21.76 -5.00
C GLU A 94 -19.63 -22.59 -3.78
N VAL A 95 -20.61 -22.11 -3.01
CA VAL A 95 -21.19 -22.85 -1.87
C VAL A 95 -21.79 -24.18 -2.34
N VAL A 96 -22.51 -24.21 -3.47
CA VAL A 96 -23.04 -25.45 -4.08
C VAL A 96 -21.93 -26.46 -4.33
N LYS A 97 -20.80 -26.02 -4.90
CA LYS A 97 -19.66 -26.90 -5.19
C LYS A 97 -19.10 -27.51 -3.90
N LEU A 98 -18.92 -26.72 -2.85
CA LEU A 98 -18.40 -27.20 -1.56
C LEU A 98 -19.38 -28.14 -0.86
N LEU A 99 -20.68 -27.86 -0.90
CA LEU A 99 -21.70 -28.75 -0.34
C LEU A 99 -21.74 -30.10 -1.07
N LYS A 100 -21.60 -30.10 -2.40
CA LYS A 100 -21.51 -31.33 -3.20
C LYS A 100 -20.25 -32.13 -2.90
N ASP A 101 -19.08 -31.48 -2.88
CA ASP A 101 -17.80 -32.15 -2.65
C ASP A 101 -17.70 -32.76 -1.25
N SER A 102 -18.09 -31.99 -0.22
CA SER A 102 -18.15 -32.48 1.16
C SER A 102 -19.26 -33.52 1.35
N GLY A 103 -20.31 -33.50 0.51
CA GLY A 103 -21.50 -34.32 0.64
C GLY A 103 -22.31 -34.03 1.91
N CYS A 104 -22.30 -32.77 2.37
CA CYS A 104 -23.12 -32.35 3.50
C CYS A 104 -24.60 -32.55 3.20
N SER A 105 -25.38 -32.93 4.21
CA SER A 105 -26.85 -33.04 4.14
C SER A 105 -27.57 -32.04 5.06
N LEU A 106 -26.81 -31.23 5.80
CA LEU A 106 -27.33 -30.18 6.67
C LEU A 106 -26.40 -28.96 6.65
N LEU A 107 -27.00 -27.77 6.69
CA LEU A 107 -26.33 -26.48 6.74
C LEU A 107 -26.94 -25.63 7.86
N PHE A 108 -26.12 -25.23 8.83
CA PHE A 108 -26.46 -24.16 9.76
C PHE A 108 -26.12 -22.81 9.13
N CYS A 109 -27.04 -21.86 9.17
CA CYS A 109 -26.77 -20.50 8.71
C CYS A 109 -27.43 -19.42 9.57
N ASP A 110 -26.83 -18.24 9.58
CA ASP A 110 -27.42 -17.08 10.25
C ASP A 110 -28.45 -16.36 9.35
N PRO A 111 -29.28 -15.47 9.91
CA PRO A 111 -30.28 -14.74 9.14
C PRO A 111 -29.67 -13.92 7.98
N ARG A 112 -28.45 -13.39 8.13
CA ARG A 112 -27.78 -12.57 7.12
C ARG A 112 -27.42 -13.37 5.88
N ASN A 113 -26.99 -14.61 6.07
CA ASN A 113 -26.57 -15.53 5.03
C ASN A 113 -27.70 -16.47 4.56
N TYR A 114 -28.91 -16.35 5.11
CA TYR A 114 -30.03 -17.24 4.77
C TYR A 114 -30.42 -17.20 3.28
N ALA A 115 -30.48 -16.01 2.67
CA ALA A 115 -30.81 -15.88 1.26
C ALA A 115 -29.78 -16.57 0.34
N LEU A 116 -28.51 -16.49 0.71
CA LEU A 116 -27.42 -17.20 0.04
C LEU A 116 -27.56 -18.72 0.23
N ALA A 117 -27.81 -19.17 1.47
CA ALA A 117 -28.01 -20.57 1.81
C ALA A 117 -29.18 -21.20 1.02
N VAL A 118 -30.34 -20.54 0.97
CA VAL A 118 -31.51 -21.02 0.20
C VAL A 118 -31.18 -21.18 -1.29
N ARG A 119 -30.47 -20.21 -1.89
CA ARG A 119 -30.03 -20.31 -3.28
C ARG A 119 -29.05 -21.47 -3.48
N ALA A 120 -28.11 -21.66 -2.55
CA ALA A 120 -27.08 -22.68 -2.67
C ALA A 120 -27.61 -24.11 -2.46
N VAL A 121 -28.61 -24.31 -1.60
CA VAL A 121 -29.22 -25.65 -1.40
C VAL A 121 -30.30 -25.96 -2.43
N SER A 122 -30.70 -24.99 -3.27
CA SER A 122 -31.74 -25.18 -4.29
C SER A 122 -31.33 -26.30 -5.26
N GLY A 123 -32.04 -27.43 -5.21
CA GLY A 123 -31.74 -28.63 -6.01
C GLY A 123 -30.76 -29.61 -5.35
N LEU A 124 -30.41 -29.40 -4.07
CA LEU A 124 -29.66 -30.35 -3.24
C LEU A 124 -30.55 -30.90 -2.12
N GLN A 125 -30.26 -32.11 -1.64
CA GLN A 125 -30.88 -32.67 -0.44
C GLN A 125 -30.14 -32.18 0.82
N VAL A 126 -30.13 -30.87 1.04
CA VAL A 126 -29.47 -30.22 2.18
C VAL A 126 -30.50 -29.45 2.99
N GLY A 127 -30.74 -29.85 4.24
CA GLY A 127 -31.60 -29.12 5.17
C GLY A 127 -30.92 -27.85 5.68
N ILE A 128 -31.70 -26.78 5.91
CA ILE A 128 -31.19 -25.54 6.52
C ILE A 128 -31.68 -25.43 7.97
N VAL A 129 -30.78 -25.14 8.90
CA VAL A 129 -31.08 -24.77 10.28
C VAL A 129 -30.68 -23.31 10.51
N LEU A 130 -31.63 -22.48 10.93
CA LEU A 130 -31.34 -21.09 11.26
C LEU A 130 -30.70 -20.99 12.65
N THR A 131 -29.55 -20.31 12.74
CA THR A 131 -28.87 -20.10 14.01
C THR A 131 -29.54 -19.05 14.87
N GLU A 132 -30.39 -18.19 14.32
CA GLU A 132 -31.18 -17.18 15.05
C GLU A 132 -32.55 -17.04 14.37
N GLY A 133 -33.63 -16.88 15.14
CA GLY A 133 -34.96 -16.65 14.58
C GLY A 133 -35.02 -15.36 13.76
N SER A 134 -35.82 -15.34 12.69
CA SER A 134 -36.10 -14.10 11.96
C SER A 134 -37.58 -13.75 11.96
N SER A 135 -37.81 -12.44 12.09
CA SER A 135 -39.02 -11.70 11.74
C SER A 135 -39.52 -12.05 10.34
N ASP A 136 -40.82 -12.37 10.24
CA ASP A 136 -41.82 -12.42 9.15
C ASP A 136 -41.50 -12.24 7.64
N SER A 137 -40.27 -11.95 7.21
CA SER A 137 -39.91 -11.61 5.82
C SER A 137 -39.12 -12.70 5.07
N ILE A 138 -38.93 -13.89 5.66
CA ILE A 138 -38.18 -14.98 5.03
C ILE A 138 -39.05 -15.79 4.04
N ARG A 139 -38.60 -15.90 2.77
CA ARG A 139 -39.11 -16.89 1.81
C ARG A 139 -38.40 -18.25 2.02
N GLY A 140 -39.19 -19.31 2.23
CA GLY A 140 -38.72 -20.70 2.45
C GLY A 140 -38.71 -21.07 3.93
N LYS A 141 -39.23 -22.26 4.30
CA LYS A 141 -39.27 -22.71 5.70
C LYS A 141 -37.96 -23.44 6.07
N PRO A 142 -37.23 -23.00 7.11
CA PRO A 142 -36.09 -23.75 7.62
C PRO A 142 -36.54 -25.12 8.15
N LEU A 143 -35.64 -26.11 8.13
CA LEU A 143 -35.89 -27.43 8.69
C LEU A 143 -36.09 -27.37 10.21
N ALA A 144 -35.27 -26.55 10.87
CA ALA A 144 -35.33 -26.29 12.30
C ALA A 144 -34.76 -24.90 12.62
N GLN A 145 -34.96 -24.47 13.87
CA GLN A 145 -34.35 -23.26 14.43
C GLN A 145 -33.51 -23.64 15.64
N LEU A 146 -32.33 -23.04 15.76
CA LEU A 146 -31.42 -23.32 16.86
C LEU A 146 -32.06 -23.00 18.22
N ASP A 147 -32.88 -21.95 18.33
CA ASP A 147 -33.56 -21.64 19.60
C ASP A 147 -34.48 -22.76 20.09
N ALA A 148 -35.18 -23.43 19.17
CA ALA A 148 -36.01 -24.59 19.52
C ALA A 148 -35.15 -25.80 19.94
N ILE A 149 -34.01 -26.02 19.27
CA ILE A 149 -33.05 -27.07 19.61
C ILE A 149 -32.47 -26.83 21.02
N LEU A 150 -32.08 -25.59 21.32
CA LEU A 150 -31.54 -25.20 22.62
C LEU A 150 -32.60 -25.27 23.73
N ALA A 151 -33.85 -24.89 23.45
CA ALA A 151 -34.94 -24.97 24.40
C ALA A 151 -35.31 -26.42 24.78
N ALA A 152 -35.12 -27.37 23.86
CA ALA A 152 -35.30 -28.79 24.15
C ALA A 152 -34.24 -29.33 25.14
N GLY A 153 -33.10 -28.65 25.25
CA GLY A 153 -32.03 -28.91 26.22
C GLY A 153 -31.19 -30.16 25.90
N ALA A 154 -30.07 -30.31 26.63
CA ALA A 154 -29.16 -31.45 26.50
C ALA A 154 -29.69 -32.73 27.16
N GLN A 155 -30.55 -32.59 28.19
CA GLN A 155 -31.02 -33.72 29.00
C GLN A 155 -29.84 -34.60 29.50
N ASP A 156 -30.00 -35.92 29.52
CA ASP A 156 -28.97 -36.89 29.91
C ASP A 156 -28.05 -37.30 28.74
N PHE A 157 -27.94 -36.44 27.70
CA PHE A 157 -27.10 -36.74 26.54
C PHE A 157 -25.63 -36.88 26.95
N SER A 158 -24.99 -37.94 26.43
CA SER A 158 -23.55 -38.14 26.52
C SER A 158 -22.93 -37.99 25.13
N PRO A 159 -21.80 -37.27 25.00
CA PRO A 159 -21.09 -37.13 23.72
C PRO A 159 -20.78 -38.48 23.09
N VAL A 160 -20.88 -38.54 21.77
CA VAL A 160 -20.62 -39.76 21.02
C VAL A 160 -19.13 -40.08 21.05
N ALA A 161 -18.78 -41.27 21.53
CA ALA A 161 -17.40 -41.73 21.56
C ALA A 161 -16.87 -41.96 20.13
N VAL A 162 -15.79 -41.24 19.77
CA VAL A 162 -15.11 -41.37 18.48
C VAL A 162 -13.61 -41.57 18.67
N SER A 163 -12.96 -42.17 17.67
CA SER A 163 -11.49 -42.28 17.66
C SER A 163 -10.84 -40.89 17.55
N PRO A 164 -9.67 -40.65 18.18
CA PRO A 164 -8.87 -39.45 17.93
C PRO A 164 -8.54 -39.22 16.44
N ASP A 165 -8.49 -40.28 15.64
CA ASP A 165 -8.21 -40.22 14.19
C ASP A 165 -9.45 -39.92 13.32
N SER A 166 -10.62 -39.76 13.96
CA SER A 166 -11.84 -39.29 13.31
C SER A 166 -11.69 -37.81 12.91
N VAL A 167 -12.24 -37.47 11.74
CA VAL A 167 -12.19 -36.10 11.19
C VAL A 167 -13.14 -35.20 11.97
N ALA A 168 -12.59 -34.23 12.68
CA ALA A 168 -13.34 -33.24 13.45
C ALA A 168 -13.80 -32.07 12.55
N ALA A 169 -12.94 -31.65 11.62
CA ALA A 169 -13.22 -30.54 10.72
C ALA A 169 -12.72 -30.82 9.29
N LEU A 170 -13.48 -30.32 8.33
CA LEU A 170 -13.11 -30.25 6.92
C LEU A 170 -13.01 -28.78 6.51
N LEU A 171 -11.78 -28.28 6.40
CA LEU A 171 -11.52 -26.88 6.04
C LEU A 171 -11.16 -26.76 4.57
N TYR A 172 -11.94 -26.00 3.81
CA TYR A 172 -11.64 -25.77 2.40
C TYR A 172 -10.61 -24.67 2.22
N THR A 173 -9.53 -24.98 1.51
CA THR A 173 -8.53 -23.99 1.12
C THR A 173 -8.80 -23.53 -0.31
N SER A 174 -8.87 -22.21 -0.50
CA SER A 174 -8.76 -21.57 -1.81
C SER A 174 -7.30 -21.67 -2.28
N GLY A 175 -6.93 -22.85 -2.78
CA GLY A 175 -5.70 -22.97 -3.57
C GLY A 175 -5.77 -22.02 -4.77
N THR A 176 -4.62 -21.67 -5.35
CA THR A 176 -4.51 -20.85 -6.57
C THR A 176 -5.16 -21.49 -7.81
N THR A 177 -5.77 -22.66 -7.66
CA THR A 177 -6.52 -23.41 -8.67
C THR A 177 -8.02 -23.23 -8.46
N ALA A 178 -8.80 -23.16 -9.54
CA ALA A 178 -10.27 -23.10 -9.54
C ALA A 178 -10.99 -24.37 -8.98
N ASP A 179 -10.28 -25.15 -8.17
CA ASP A 179 -10.59 -26.49 -7.68
C ASP A 179 -10.35 -26.53 -6.15
N PRO A 180 -11.39 -26.35 -5.31
CA PRO A 180 -11.25 -26.25 -3.88
C PRO A 180 -10.92 -27.62 -3.25
N LYS A 181 -10.04 -27.62 -2.25
CA LYS A 181 -9.59 -28.85 -1.56
C LYS A 181 -9.98 -28.81 -0.09
N GLY A 182 -10.72 -29.82 0.36
CA GLY A 182 -11.09 -29.97 1.77
C GLY A 182 -9.97 -30.64 2.56
N VAL A 183 -9.35 -29.92 3.49
CA VAL A 183 -8.32 -30.42 4.40
C VAL A 183 -8.97 -31.19 5.54
N MET A 184 -8.65 -32.48 5.68
CA MET A 184 -9.18 -33.32 6.76
C MET A 184 -8.36 -33.16 8.04
N LEU A 185 -8.96 -32.48 9.04
CA LEU A 185 -8.37 -32.30 10.37
C LEU A 185 -9.03 -33.22 11.38
N THR A 186 -8.24 -34.06 12.02
CA THR A 186 -8.68 -35.02 13.04
C THR A 186 -8.66 -34.41 14.44
N HIS A 187 -9.36 -35.03 15.40
CA HIS A 187 -9.26 -34.64 16.81
C HIS A 187 -7.82 -34.73 17.34
N ALA A 188 -7.05 -35.73 16.91
CA ALA A 188 -5.64 -35.87 17.24
C ALA A 188 -4.81 -34.69 16.70
N ASN A 189 -5.12 -34.20 15.49
CA ASN A 189 -4.46 -33.01 14.95
C ASN A 189 -4.71 -31.78 15.83
N LEU A 190 -6.00 -31.50 16.15
CA LEU A 190 -6.36 -30.37 17.01
C LEU A 190 -5.69 -30.45 18.38
N MET A 191 -5.65 -31.65 18.97
CA MET A 191 -4.99 -31.86 20.26
C MET A 191 -3.46 -31.78 20.19
N GLY A 192 -2.85 -32.10 19.05
CA GLY A 192 -1.43 -31.91 18.78
C GLY A 192 -1.04 -30.43 18.87
N GLU A 193 -1.81 -29.55 18.23
CA GLU A 193 -1.55 -28.11 18.29
C GLU A 193 -1.83 -27.52 19.68
N VAL A 194 -2.89 -27.98 20.37
CA VAL A 194 -3.15 -27.61 21.78
C VAL A 194 -1.91 -27.89 22.64
N GLN A 195 -1.32 -29.07 22.54
CA GLN A 195 -0.13 -29.43 23.31
C GLN A 195 1.10 -28.61 22.91
N GLY A 196 1.33 -28.43 21.60
CA GLY A 196 2.46 -27.66 21.10
C GLY A 196 2.41 -26.18 21.52
N VAL A 197 1.27 -25.52 21.34
CA VAL A 197 1.11 -24.10 21.65
C VAL A 197 1.25 -23.84 23.16
N PHE A 198 0.59 -24.63 24.01
CA PHE A 198 0.63 -24.41 25.46
C PHE A 198 1.92 -24.88 26.14
N ALA A 199 2.80 -25.57 25.42
CA ALA A 199 4.18 -25.76 25.85
C ALA A 199 5.03 -24.49 25.70
N VAL A 200 4.61 -23.54 24.86
CA VAL A 200 5.33 -22.27 24.59
C VAL A 200 4.62 -21.07 25.23
N LEU A 201 3.29 -21.01 25.16
CA LEU A 201 2.48 -19.92 25.70
C LEU A 201 1.72 -20.33 26.96
N ARG A 202 1.60 -19.39 27.90
CA ARG A 202 0.84 -19.58 29.14
C ARG A 202 -0.47 -18.82 29.08
N ILE A 203 -1.52 -19.46 28.60
CA ILE A 203 -2.89 -18.94 28.58
C ILE A 203 -3.74 -19.79 29.54
N GLY A 204 -4.56 -19.14 30.36
CA GLY A 204 -5.39 -19.81 31.36
C GLY A 204 -6.69 -19.08 31.67
N PRO A 205 -7.36 -19.41 32.78
CA PRO A 205 -8.70 -18.91 33.10
C PRO A 205 -8.83 -17.39 33.31
N GLU A 206 -7.71 -16.73 33.59
CA GLU A 206 -7.64 -15.28 33.77
C GLU A 206 -7.40 -14.52 32.45
N ASP A 207 -7.20 -15.24 31.35
CA ASP A 207 -6.90 -14.66 30.05
C ASP A 207 -8.15 -14.40 29.22
N ALA A 208 -8.07 -13.36 28.40
CA ALA A 208 -9.11 -12.95 27.47
C ALA A 208 -8.52 -12.78 26.08
N VAL A 209 -9.03 -13.57 25.14
CA VAL A 209 -8.62 -13.54 23.73
C VAL A 209 -9.64 -12.75 22.93
N LEU A 210 -9.18 -11.81 22.11
CA LEU A 210 -10.07 -11.10 21.18
C LEU A 210 -10.19 -11.88 19.86
N GLY A 211 -11.40 -12.35 19.56
CA GLY A 211 -11.78 -13.07 18.35
C GLY A 211 -12.22 -12.14 17.23
N LEU A 212 -11.35 -11.87 16.25
CA LEU A 212 -11.69 -10.99 15.11
C LEU A 212 -11.69 -11.70 13.75
N LEU A 213 -10.86 -12.73 13.61
CA LEU A 213 -10.68 -13.41 12.33
C LEU A 213 -11.87 -14.34 12.05
N PRO A 214 -12.26 -14.53 10.78
CA PRO A 214 -13.40 -15.38 10.45
C PRO A 214 -13.17 -16.83 10.88
N LEU A 215 -14.11 -17.41 11.64
CA LEU A 215 -13.94 -18.72 12.31
C LEU A 215 -13.83 -19.92 11.36
N PHE A 216 -14.09 -19.73 10.06
CA PHE A 216 -13.88 -20.75 9.02
C PHE A 216 -12.42 -20.91 8.55
N HIS A 217 -11.50 -20.04 8.99
CA HIS A 217 -10.06 -20.16 8.73
C HIS A 217 -9.33 -20.87 9.87
N ALA A 218 -8.36 -21.74 9.56
CA ALA A 218 -7.60 -22.52 10.55
C ALA A 218 -6.98 -21.66 11.67
N LEU A 219 -6.33 -20.54 11.33
CA LEU A 219 -5.76 -19.63 12.35
C LEU A 219 -6.82 -19.14 13.34
N ALA A 220 -7.99 -18.72 12.84
CA ALA A 220 -9.07 -18.24 13.67
C ALA A 220 -9.70 -19.37 14.49
N GLN A 221 -9.92 -20.51 13.84
CA GLN A 221 -10.49 -21.69 14.48
C GLN A 221 -9.62 -22.13 15.66
N MET A 222 -8.29 -22.17 15.52
CA MET A 222 -7.41 -22.52 16.63
C MET A 222 -7.25 -21.36 17.63
N ALA A 223 -6.75 -20.21 17.20
CA ALA A 223 -6.31 -19.14 18.10
C ALA A 223 -7.46 -18.31 18.68
N ASN A 224 -8.53 -18.08 17.92
CA ASN A 224 -9.66 -17.27 18.33
C ASN A 224 -10.85 -18.11 18.84
N LEU A 225 -10.72 -19.44 18.89
CA LEU A 225 -11.80 -20.33 19.31
C LEU A 225 -11.31 -21.54 20.13
N LEU A 226 -10.58 -22.49 19.54
CA LEU A 226 -10.40 -23.81 20.14
C LEU A 226 -9.38 -23.81 21.29
N LEU A 227 -8.22 -23.16 21.11
CA LEU A 227 -7.19 -23.05 22.14
C LEU A 227 -7.70 -22.44 23.47
N PRO A 228 -8.36 -21.27 23.49
CA PRO A 228 -8.83 -20.69 24.75
C PRO A 228 -9.87 -21.56 25.47
N LEU A 229 -10.73 -22.28 24.74
CA LEU A 229 -11.79 -23.09 25.31
C LEU A 229 -11.32 -24.34 26.08
N VAL A 230 -10.10 -24.80 25.86
CA VAL A 230 -9.51 -25.92 26.62
C VAL A 230 -8.63 -25.48 27.78
N THR A 231 -8.51 -24.16 28.01
CA THR A 231 -7.69 -23.57 29.09
C THR A 231 -8.48 -22.70 30.07
N GLY A 232 -9.80 -22.57 29.88
CA GLY A 232 -10.67 -21.79 30.75
C GLY A 232 -10.68 -20.30 30.42
N ALA A 233 -9.87 -19.89 29.43
CA ALA A 233 -9.82 -18.51 28.98
C ALA A 233 -11.13 -18.10 28.31
N ARG A 234 -11.42 -16.80 28.27
CA ARG A 234 -12.58 -16.27 27.56
C ARG A 234 -12.23 -15.82 26.15
N VAL A 235 -13.19 -15.94 25.24
CA VAL A 235 -13.12 -15.35 23.90
C VAL A 235 -14.13 -14.23 23.78
N VAL A 236 -13.70 -13.08 23.26
CA VAL A 236 -14.54 -11.92 23.02
C VAL A 236 -14.63 -11.66 21.51
N TYR A 237 -15.82 -11.72 20.94
CA TYR A 237 -16.07 -11.36 19.54
C TYR A 237 -16.58 -9.92 19.41
N LEU A 238 -16.35 -9.33 18.25
CA LEU A 238 -16.91 -8.03 17.85
C LEU A 238 -17.88 -8.21 16.69
N GLU A 239 -19.03 -7.53 16.75
CA GLU A 239 -20.01 -7.53 15.66
C GLU A 239 -19.52 -6.73 14.44
N THR A 240 -18.83 -5.62 14.67
CA THR A 240 -18.25 -4.82 13.59
C THR A 240 -16.74 -4.65 13.75
N LEU A 241 -16.03 -4.79 12.64
CA LEU A 241 -14.58 -4.65 12.57
C LEU A 241 -14.21 -3.20 12.24
N ASN A 242 -14.19 -2.35 13.26
CA ASN A 242 -13.61 -1.01 13.15
C ASN A 242 -12.58 -0.76 14.27
N THR A 243 -11.65 0.16 14.02
CA THR A 243 -10.53 0.41 14.94
C THR A 243 -11.01 0.95 16.30
N ASN A 244 -12.13 1.65 16.37
CA ASN A 244 -12.63 2.20 17.62
C ASN A 244 -13.20 1.10 18.52
N ASP A 245 -13.97 0.17 17.97
CA ASP A 245 -14.48 -1.00 18.68
C ASP A 245 -13.37 -1.94 19.12
N LEU A 246 -12.34 -2.12 18.27
CA LEU A 246 -11.12 -2.86 18.63
C LEU A 246 -10.44 -2.30 19.89
N LEU A 247 -10.15 -1.00 19.89
CA LEU A 247 -9.47 -0.35 21.01
C LEU A 247 -10.36 -0.28 22.26
N ARG A 248 -11.67 -0.12 22.07
CA ARG A 248 -12.67 -0.19 23.15
C ARG A 248 -12.64 -1.56 23.81
N ALA A 249 -12.65 -2.63 23.03
CA ALA A 249 -12.62 -4.00 23.52
C ALA A 249 -11.34 -4.31 24.31
N PHE A 250 -10.16 -3.88 23.82
CA PHE A 250 -8.90 -4.04 24.56
C PHE A 250 -8.98 -3.51 25.99
N ARG A 251 -9.57 -2.33 26.17
CA ARG A 251 -9.69 -1.67 27.48
C ARG A 251 -10.84 -2.23 28.32
N GLU A 252 -12.06 -2.29 27.78
CA GLU A 252 -13.26 -2.64 28.53
C GLU A 252 -13.32 -4.14 28.86
N ARG A 253 -12.86 -4.97 27.93
CA ARG A 253 -12.84 -6.43 28.10
C ARG A 253 -11.48 -6.95 28.55
N LYS A 254 -10.55 -6.05 28.94
CA LYS A 254 -9.23 -6.38 29.51
C LYS A 254 -8.54 -7.51 28.74
N ILE A 255 -8.43 -7.34 27.42
CA ILE A 255 -7.87 -8.37 26.54
C ILE A 255 -6.41 -8.61 26.94
N THR A 256 -6.01 -9.88 27.00
CA THR A 256 -4.64 -10.31 27.36
C THR A 256 -3.91 -10.96 26.20
N ALA A 257 -4.61 -11.52 25.23
CA ALA A 257 -4.02 -12.10 24.03
C ALA A 257 -4.75 -11.66 22.76
N PHE A 258 -3.97 -11.36 21.72
CA PHE A 258 -4.47 -10.90 20.44
C PHE A 258 -3.69 -11.55 19.30
N ALA A 259 -4.30 -12.58 18.70
CA ALA A 259 -3.75 -13.35 17.59
C ALA A 259 -4.48 -13.00 16.28
N VAL A 260 -3.78 -12.37 15.35
CA VAL A 260 -4.36 -11.82 14.10
C VAL A 260 -3.36 -11.79 12.95
N VAL A 261 -3.85 -11.54 11.73
CA VAL A 261 -2.97 -11.33 10.57
C VAL A 261 -2.14 -10.03 10.67
N PRO A 262 -0.97 -9.94 10.01
CA PRO A 262 -0.08 -8.78 10.01
C PRO A 262 -0.74 -7.42 9.82
N GLN A 263 -1.76 -7.35 8.96
CA GLN A 263 -2.42 -6.10 8.59
C GLN A 263 -2.96 -5.31 9.80
N PHE A 264 -3.40 -5.98 10.86
CA PHE A 264 -3.87 -5.29 12.07
C PHE A 264 -2.74 -4.54 12.77
N PHE A 265 -1.53 -5.10 12.81
CA PHE A 265 -0.37 -4.44 13.38
C PHE A 265 0.10 -3.26 12.54
N TYR A 266 -0.03 -3.32 11.22
CA TYR A 266 0.25 -2.20 10.32
C TYR A 266 -0.70 -1.03 10.58
N LEU A 267 -2.01 -1.31 10.69
CA LEU A 267 -3.01 -0.28 11.01
C LEU A 267 -2.76 0.38 12.39
N ILE A 268 -2.40 -0.43 13.40
CA ILE A 268 -2.07 0.10 14.74
C ILE A 268 -0.80 0.96 14.69
N ARG A 269 0.25 0.49 14.00
CA ARG A 269 1.50 1.25 13.79
C ARG A 269 1.22 2.59 13.13
N ASP A 270 0.50 2.59 12.02
CA ASP A 270 0.23 3.81 11.25
C ASP A 270 -0.55 4.82 12.09
N ARG A 271 -1.53 4.35 12.87
CA ARG A 271 -2.25 5.20 13.83
C ARG A 271 -1.32 5.82 14.87
N ILE A 272 -0.45 5.03 15.50
CA ILE A 272 0.52 5.50 16.50
C ILE A 272 1.41 6.60 15.91
N PHE A 273 2.04 6.34 14.76
CA PHE A 273 3.00 7.29 14.19
C PHE A 273 2.32 8.50 13.56
N LYS A 274 1.08 8.39 13.06
CA LYS A 274 0.28 9.52 12.60
C LYS A 274 -0.06 10.45 13.77
N GLU A 275 -0.45 9.91 14.92
CA GLU A 275 -0.74 10.71 16.12
C GLU A 275 0.52 11.43 16.65
N VAL A 276 1.67 10.73 16.66
CA VAL A 276 2.96 11.36 17.02
C VAL A 276 3.33 12.46 16.01
N ALA A 277 3.08 12.24 14.72
CA ALA A 277 3.38 13.22 13.68
C ALA A 277 2.55 14.51 13.83
N GLN A 278 1.27 14.37 14.20
CA GLN A 278 0.36 15.49 14.45
C GLN A 278 0.81 16.37 15.64
N ARG A 279 1.54 15.81 16.61
CA ARG A 279 2.11 16.57 17.75
C ARG A 279 3.37 17.37 17.39
N GLY A 280 3.82 17.33 16.13
CA GLY A 280 4.93 18.15 15.61
C GLY A 280 6.32 17.50 15.68
N ARG A 281 7.32 18.20 15.12
CA ARG A 281 8.69 17.65 14.92
C ARG A 281 9.43 17.36 16.23
N LEU A 282 9.24 18.16 17.27
CA LEU A 282 9.86 17.94 18.58
C LEU A 282 9.39 16.63 19.22
N ALA A 283 8.09 16.33 19.13
CA ALA A 283 7.52 15.08 19.62
C ALA A 283 8.09 13.88 18.85
N GLN A 284 8.20 13.97 17.53
CA GLN A 284 8.81 12.92 16.70
C GLN A 284 10.27 12.65 17.08
N LEU A 285 11.07 13.71 17.29
CA LEU A 285 12.46 13.59 17.75
C LEU A 285 12.55 12.95 19.14
N GLY A 286 11.70 13.38 20.07
CA GLY A 286 11.62 12.81 21.42
C GLY A 286 11.29 11.32 21.41
N VAL A 287 10.25 10.91 20.66
CA VAL A 287 9.86 9.49 20.52
C VAL A 287 10.99 8.67 19.91
N ARG A 288 11.64 9.14 18.84
CA ARG A 288 12.80 8.45 18.23
C ARG A 288 13.97 8.31 19.19
N GLY A 289 14.23 9.34 20.00
CA GLY A 289 15.24 9.31 21.06
C GLY A 289 14.94 8.23 22.11
N LEU A 290 13.72 8.23 22.65
CA LEU A 290 13.25 7.24 23.62
C LEU A 290 13.25 5.82 23.03
N MET A 291 12.88 5.64 21.77
CA MET A 291 12.92 4.34 21.09
C MET A 291 14.35 3.84 20.95
N SER A 292 15.30 4.73 20.66
CA SER A 292 16.72 4.39 20.56
C SER A 292 17.30 4.01 21.92
N LEU A 293 16.94 4.75 22.97
CA LEU A 293 17.32 4.43 24.35
C LEU A 293 16.73 3.09 24.79
N ASN A 294 15.43 2.84 24.56
CA ASN A 294 14.79 1.59 24.93
C ASN A 294 15.39 0.40 24.18
N ARG A 295 15.74 0.53 22.90
CA ARG A 295 16.47 -0.52 22.16
C ARG A 295 17.78 -0.91 22.84
N LEU A 296 18.54 0.07 23.34
CA LEU A 296 19.78 -0.18 24.07
C LEU A 296 19.49 -0.90 25.40
N LEU A 297 18.52 -0.40 26.18
CA LEU A 297 18.12 -1.02 27.45
C LEU A 297 17.66 -2.47 27.25
N ARG A 298 16.92 -2.75 26.18
CA ARG A 298 16.45 -4.11 25.86
C ARG A 298 17.59 -5.06 25.52
N ARG A 299 18.67 -4.59 24.88
CA ARG A 299 19.90 -5.40 24.69
C ARG A 299 20.58 -5.78 26.01
N LEU A 300 20.35 -5.00 27.06
CA LEU A 300 20.82 -5.28 28.43
C LEU A 300 19.79 -6.08 29.25
N GLY A 301 18.71 -6.56 28.63
CA GLY A 301 17.65 -7.32 29.30
C GLY A 301 16.56 -6.49 30.00
N LEU A 302 16.56 -5.16 29.83
CA LEU A 302 15.59 -4.26 30.49
C LEU A 302 14.58 -3.68 29.48
N ASN A 303 13.28 -3.84 29.74
CA ASN A 303 12.22 -3.22 28.92
C ASN A 303 11.62 -1.99 29.61
N ALA A 304 12.15 -0.79 29.30
CA ALA A 304 11.63 0.48 29.80
C ALA A 304 10.46 1.03 28.97
N GLY A 305 10.07 0.36 27.89
CA GLY A 305 9.07 0.85 26.95
C GLY A 305 7.68 1.03 27.57
N ARG A 306 7.31 0.20 28.56
CA ARG A 306 6.06 0.38 29.33
C ARG A 306 5.99 1.71 30.08
N ILE A 307 7.14 2.27 30.46
CA ILE A 307 7.25 3.56 31.16
C ILE A 307 7.33 4.68 30.13
N PHE A 308 8.27 4.59 29.18
CA PHE A 308 8.50 5.64 28.18
C PHE A 308 7.29 5.87 27.27
N PHE A 309 6.55 4.80 26.95
CA PHE A 309 5.45 4.82 26.00
C PHE A 309 4.12 4.44 26.66
N ARG A 310 3.91 4.84 27.92
CA ARG A 310 2.72 4.51 28.70
C ARG A 310 1.40 4.74 27.95
N GLN A 311 1.28 5.86 27.22
CA GLN A 311 0.08 6.15 26.41
C GLN A 311 -0.14 5.12 25.30
N ILE A 312 0.92 4.66 24.63
CA ILE A 312 0.84 3.64 23.58
C ILE A 312 0.47 2.29 24.18
N HIS A 313 1.06 1.91 25.32
CA HIS A 313 0.71 0.66 26.02
C HIS A 313 -0.73 0.67 26.54
N GLN A 314 -1.25 1.84 26.95
CA GLN A 314 -2.64 2.01 27.34
C GLN A 314 -3.63 1.82 26.17
N THR A 315 -3.20 2.08 24.93
CA THR A 315 -4.00 1.77 23.72
C THR A 315 -4.32 0.27 23.62
N PHE A 316 -3.47 -0.59 24.14
CA PHE A 316 -3.69 -2.04 24.23
C PHE A 316 -4.43 -2.48 25.52
N GLY A 317 -5.00 -1.53 26.29
CA GLY A 317 -5.78 -1.83 27.50
C GLY A 317 -4.95 -2.10 28.77
N GLY A 318 -3.61 -2.06 28.69
CA GLY A 318 -2.72 -2.23 29.84
C GLY A 318 -2.59 -3.65 30.41
N THR A 319 -3.47 -4.57 30.02
CA THR A 319 -3.46 -6.00 30.42
C THR A 319 -2.90 -6.92 29.35
N MET A 320 -2.58 -6.40 28.16
CA MET A 320 -2.08 -7.17 27.03
C MET A 320 -0.76 -7.89 27.39
N ARG A 321 -0.74 -9.21 27.19
CA ARG A 321 0.39 -10.10 27.44
C ARG A 321 1.00 -10.61 26.13
N TYR A 322 0.15 -11.04 25.19
CA TYR A 322 0.59 -11.66 23.96
C TYR A 322 -0.03 -11.00 22.73
N LEU A 323 0.83 -10.48 21.85
CA LEU A 323 0.46 -10.05 20.51
C LEU A 323 1.06 -11.08 19.55
N ILE A 324 0.23 -11.82 18.83
CA ILE A 324 0.66 -12.88 17.93
C ILE A 324 0.21 -12.56 16.52
N THR A 325 1.09 -12.79 15.55
CA THR A 325 0.77 -12.68 14.14
C THR A 325 1.06 -13.94 13.35
N GLY A 326 0.21 -14.25 12.38
CA GLY A 326 0.36 -15.42 11.53
C GLY A 326 -0.54 -15.35 10.30
N GLY A 327 -0.45 -16.38 9.46
CA GLY A 327 -1.26 -16.50 8.25
C GLY A 327 -0.66 -15.80 7.02
N SER A 328 0.27 -14.85 7.16
CA SER A 328 1.05 -14.27 6.05
C SER A 328 2.40 -13.76 6.55
N ARG A 329 3.29 -13.39 5.62
CA ARG A 329 4.58 -12.77 5.94
C ARG A 329 4.38 -11.49 6.75
N PHE A 330 5.16 -11.34 7.82
CA PHE A 330 5.19 -10.15 8.67
C PHE A 330 6.44 -9.32 8.39
N ASP A 331 6.29 -8.00 8.26
CA ASP A 331 7.40 -7.09 8.01
C ASP A 331 8.33 -7.00 9.25
N PRO A 332 9.60 -7.42 9.15
CA PRO A 332 10.56 -7.32 10.25
C PRO A 332 10.80 -5.87 10.70
N GLN A 333 10.62 -4.88 9.84
CA GLN A 333 10.75 -3.47 10.23
C GLN A 333 9.66 -3.06 11.20
N VAL A 334 8.41 -3.45 10.94
CA VAL A 334 7.29 -3.23 11.86
C VAL A 334 7.58 -3.91 13.20
N GLY A 335 8.05 -5.17 13.18
CA GLY A 335 8.49 -5.87 14.40
C GLY A 335 9.56 -5.12 15.19
N ARG A 336 10.58 -4.56 14.51
CA ARG A 336 11.65 -3.75 15.14
C ARG A 336 11.12 -2.47 15.77
N GLU A 337 10.15 -1.82 15.13
CA GLU A 337 9.55 -0.59 15.65
C GLU A 337 8.71 -0.85 16.91
N PHE A 338 7.85 -1.89 16.90
CA PHE A 338 7.12 -2.31 18.10
C PHE A 338 8.06 -2.75 19.22
N HIS A 339 9.10 -3.53 18.90
CA HIS A 339 10.09 -3.95 19.88
C HIS A 339 10.77 -2.75 20.54
N ALA A 340 11.07 -1.70 19.77
CA ALA A 340 11.62 -0.43 20.28
C ALA A 340 10.62 0.36 21.15
N LEU A 341 9.31 0.20 20.94
CA LEU A 341 8.25 0.70 21.83
C LEU A 341 8.07 -0.16 23.10
N GLY A 342 8.84 -1.24 23.25
CA GLY A 342 8.73 -2.17 24.38
C GLY A 342 7.60 -3.19 24.23
N ILE A 343 7.13 -3.40 23.00
CA ILE A 343 6.02 -4.30 22.66
C ILE A 343 6.57 -5.41 21.79
N ASP A 344 6.37 -6.67 22.19
CA ASP A 344 6.82 -7.81 21.41
C ASP A 344 5.66 -8.41 20.64
N ILE A 345 5.85 -8.56 19.33
CA ILE A 345 4.94 -9.27 18.45
C ILE A 345 5.56 -10.62 18.16
N LEU A 346 4.86 -11.67 18.58
CA LEU A 346 5.21 -13.05 18.31
C LEU A 346 4.74 -13.42 16.90
N GLN A 347 5.48 -14.28 16.23
CA GLN A 347 5.15 -14.76 14.89
C GLN A 347 4.86 -16.26 14.97
N ALA A 348 3.80 -16.68 14.28
CA ALA A 348 3.39 -18.06 14.15
C ALA A 348 3.30 -18.42 12.66
N TYR A 349 3.75 -19.62 12.31
CA TYR A 349 3.67 -20.15 10.96
C TYR A 349 3.09 -21.54 10.95
N GLY A 350 2.24 -21.77 9.96
CA GLY A 350 1.68 -23.06 9.59
C GLY A 350 0.64 -22.86 8.50
N LEU A 351 0.05 -23.97 8.09
CA LEU A 351 -0.93 -24.05 7.03
C LEU A 351 -2.23 -24.62 7.59
N THR A 352 -3.31 -24.57 6.81
CA THR A 352 -4.53 -25.33 7.14
C THR A 352 -4.19 -26.82 7.27
N GLU A 353 -3.28 -27.32 6.43
CA GLU A 353 -2.73 -28.68 6.42
C GLU A 353 -1.90 -29.02 7.68
N THR A 354 -1.62 -28.05 8.55
CA THR A 354 -0.94 -28.26 9.84
C THR A 354 -1.77 -27.71 11.02
N THR A 355 -3.10 -27.80 10.91
CA THR A 355 -4.12 -27.24 11.86
C THR A 355 -4.09 -25.74 12.11
N GLY A 356 -3.11 -25.01 11.55
CA GLY A 356 -2.91 -23.58 11.74
C GLY A 356 -1.48 -23.28 12.15
N GLY A 357 -1.06 -23.72 13.33
CA GLY A 357 0.27 -23.44 13.90
C GLY A 357 1.21 -24.64 13.89
N ALA A 358 2.39 -24.47 13.28
CA ALA A 358 3.49 -25.44 13.29
C ALA A 358 4.79 -24.89 13.92
N PHE A 359 5.00 -23.59 13.80
CA PHE A 359 6.13 -22.85 14.39
C PHE A 359 5.60 -21.64 15.15
N LEU A 360 6.30 -21.27 16.22
CA LEU A 360 5.95 -20.12 17.03
C LEU A 360 7.21 -19.53 17.68
N THR A 361 7.33 -18.20 17.65
CA THR A 361 8.35 -17.50 18.45
C THR A 361 7.98 -17.52 19.93
N SER A 362 8.96 -17.81 20.79
CA SER A 362 8.76 -17.74 22.25
C SER A 362 8.72 -16.29 22.73
N PRO A 363 7.89 -15.96 23.75
CA PRO A 363 7.97 -14.67 24.44
C PRO A 363 9.36 -14.35 25.00
N ASP A 364 10.13 -15.38 25.37
CA ASP A 364 11.45 -15.25 25.99
C ASP A 364 12.60 -15.27 24.96
N ASP A 365 12.34 -15.71 23.73
CA ASP A 365 13.34 -15.86 22.65
C ASP A 365 12.70 -15.45 21.31
N ASN A 366 12.37 -14.16 21.18
CA ASN A 366 11.72 -13.61 20.00
C ASN A 366 12.74 -13.05 19.00
N VAL A 367 13.02 -13.82 17.94
CA VAL A 367 13.91 -13.40 16.84
C VAL A 367 13.11 -12.70 15.75
N ILE A 368 13.29 -11.38 15.64
CA ILE A 368 12.54 -10.55 14.68
C ILE A 368 12.84 -10.98 13.23
N GLY A 369 11.79 -11.26 12.47
CA GLY A 369 11.85 -11.76 11.10
C GLY A 369 11.86 -13.28 10.96
N SER A 370 12.00 -14.02 12.06
CA SER A 370 11.77 -15.46 12.11
C SER A 370 10.36 -15.77 12.60
N VAL A 371 9.83 -16.93 12.18
CA VAL A 371 8.58 -17.51 12.71
C VAL A 371 8.81 -18.42 13.92
N GLY A 372 10.05 -18.45 14.44
CA GLY A 372 10.45 -19.20 15.62
C GLY A 372 10.82 -20.65 15.32
N ARG A 373 10.77 -21.48 16.37
CA ARG A 373 11.10 -22.90 16.33
C ARG A 373 9.83 -23.74 16.08
N PRO A 374 9.97 -25.00 15.61
CA PRO A 374 8.85 -25.92 15.57
C PRO A 374 8.18 -26.02 16.95
N LEU A 375 6.85 -26.08 16.97
CA LEU A 375 6.12 -26.34 18.19
C LEU A 375 6.55 -27.70 18.78
N PRO A 376 6.65 -27.84 20.11
CA PRO A 376 6.93 -29.12 20.75
C PRO A 376 5.99 -30.23 20.23
N GLY A 377 6.57 -31.34 19.80
CA GLY A 377 5.85 -32.45 19.15
C GLY A 377 5.86 -32.40 17.61
N SER A 378 6.29 -31.29 17.02
CA SER A 378 6.44 -31.11 15.57
C SER A 378 7.91 -30.95 15.18
N GLU A 379 8.20 -31.30 13.94
CA GLU A 379 9.53 -31.23 13.33
C GLU A 379 9.46 -30.44 12.03
N GLY A 380 10.53 -29.69 11.76
CA GLY A 380 10.72 -28.94 10.54
C GLY A 380 12.08 -29.25 9.91
N ARG A 381 12.13 -29.35 8.58
CA ARG A 381 13.38 -29.45 7.84
C ARG A 381 13.31 -28.72 6.50
N ILE A 382 14.47 -28.45 5.92
CA ILE A 382 14.59 -27.88 4.58
C ILE A 382 14.95 -28.99 3.60
N ILE A 383 14.21 -29.07 2.50
CA ILE A 383 14.41 -30.02 1.40
C ILE A 383 15.05 -29.30 0.23
N ASP A 384 16.03 -29.95 -0.40
CA ASP A 384 16.75 -29.48 -1.59
C ASP A 384 17.16 -28.00 -1.53
N PRO A 385 17.94 -27.59 -0.50
CA PRO A 385 18.36 -26.20 -0.36
C PRO A 385 19.19 -25.78 -1.58
N GLN A 386 18.77 -24.71 -2.24
CA GLN A 386 19.47 -24.16 -3.38
C GLN A 386 20.76 -23.47 -2.92
N PRO A 387 21.84 -23.51 -3.74
CA PRO A 387 23.09 -22.88 -3.37
C PRO A 387 22.93 -21.38 -3.11
N ALA A 388 23.50 -20.93 -2.00
CA ALA A 388 23.59 -19.54 -1.60
C ALA A 388 24.28 -18.68 -2.66
N GLY A 389 23.73 -17.52 -3.01
CA GLY A 389 24.50 -16.44 -3.63
C GLY A 389 25.36 -15.71 -2.59
N GLU A 390 26.21 -14.77 -3.01
CA GLU A 390 27.13 -14.03 -2.11
C GLU A 390 26.42 -13.38 -0.89
N ASP A 391 25.12 -13.06 -1.00
CA ASP A 391 24.31 -12.40 0.05
C ASP A 391 23.05 -13.16 0.48
N THR A 392 22.85 -14.43 0.09
CA THR A 392 21.61 -15.17 0.41
C THR A 392 21.88 -16.50 1.11
N GLN A 393 21.13 -16.78 2.18
CA GLN A 393 21.18 -18.09 2.84
C GLN A 393 20.63 -19.19 1.91
N PRO A 394 21.15 -20.43 1.98
CA PRO A 394 20.68 -21.53 1.16
C PRO A 394 19.26 -21.94 1.59
N ALA A 395 18.27 -21.48 0.84
CA ALA A 395 16.85 -21.74 1.11
C ALA A 395 16.35 -22.92 0.27
N GLY A 396 15.44 -23.71 0.83
CA GLY A 396 14.79 -24.83 0.17
C GLY A 396 13.34 -24.99 0.64
N GLU A 397 12.68 -26.05 0.21
CA GLU A 397 11.29 -26.32 0.58
C GLU A 397 11.19 -26.66 2.07
N ILE A 398 10.30 -25.98 2.77
CA ILE A 398 9.97 -26.28 4.16
C ILE A 398 9.12 -27.54 4.18
N ALA A 399 9.56 -28.55 4.92
CA ALA A 399 8.79 -29.75 5.18
C ALA A 399 8.50 -29.90 6.67
N ILE A 400 7.28 -30.28 6.99
CA ILE A 400 6.76 -30.36 8.36
C ILE A 400 6.28 -31.77 8.65
N ARG A 401 6.60 -32.29 9.84
CA ARG A 401 6.08 -33.57 10.35
C ARG A 401 5.62 -33.37 11.79
N GLY A 402 4.55 -34.05 12.18
CA GLY A 402 4.07 -34.01 13.56
C GLY A 402 2.58 -34.34 13.66
N PRO A 403 2.03 -34.39 14.88
CA PRO A 403 0.63 -34.69 15.10
C PRO A 403 -0.29 -33.63 14.50
N ILE A 404 0.18 -32.41 14.25
CA ILE A 404 -0.59 -31.32 13.64
C ILE A 404 -0.86 -31.52 12.14
N VAL A 405 -0.10 -32.39 11.46
CA VAL A 405 -0.23 -32.60 10.02
C VAL A 405 -1.55 -33.29 9.69
N MET A 406 -2.29 -32.74 8.72
CA MET A 406 -3.59 -33.23 8.27
C MET A 406 -3.57 -34.72 7.91
N LYS A 407 -4.75 -35.35 7.94
CA LYS A 407 -4.93 -36.72 7.44
C LYS A 407 -4.78 -36.81 5.91
N GLY A 408 -5.10 -35.73 5.20
CA GLY A 408 -5.06 -35.64 3.74
C GLY A 408 -6.16 -34.73 3.19
N TYR A 409 -6.26 -34.64 1.87
CA TYR A 409 -7.34 -33.93 1.19
C TYR A 409 -8.53 -34.87 0.93
N TRP A 410 -9.72 -34.40 1.27
CA TRP A 410 -10.99 -35.12 1.08
C TRP A 410 -11.21 -35.43 -0.40
N ASN A 411 -11.57 -36.69 -0.70
CA ASN A 411 -11.79 -37.22 -2.05
C ASN A 411 -10.63 -36.98 -3.05
N ARG A 412 -9.40 -36.74 -2.56
CA ARG A 412 -8.25 -36.35 -3.39
C ARG A 412 -6.95 -37.07 -2.99
N PRO A 413 -6.86 -38.41 -3.20
CA PRO A 413 -5.64 -39.17 -2.90
C PRO A 413 -4.45 -38.75 -3.78
N ASP A 414 -4.73 -38.28 -4.99
CA ASP A 414 -3.76 -37.69 -5.92
C ASP A 414 -3.08 -36.44 -5.31
N ALA A 415 -3.89 -35.48 -4.86
CA ALA A 415 -3.38 -34.25 -4.25
C ALA A 415 -2.70 -34.54 -2.90
N THR A 416 -3.20 -35.55 -2.17
CA THR A 416 -2.66 -35.95 -0.87
C THR A 416 -1.25 -36.53 -1.02
N SER A 417 -1.06 -37.51 -1.90
CA SER A 417 0.24 -38.15 -2.14
C SER A 417 1.28 -37.21 -2.75
N ALA A 418 0.84 -36.16 -3.45
CA ALA A 418 1.73 -35.14 -3.99
C ALA A 418 2.42 -34.30 -2.90
N VAL A 419 1.78 -34.08 -1.75
CA VAL A 419 2.28 -33.22 -0.66
C VAL A 419 2.67 -33.98 0.60
N LEU A 420 2.07 -35.14 0.87
CA LEU A 420 2.42 -35.99 2.02
C LEU A 420 3.34 -37.14 1.57
N LYS A 421 4.63 -37.02 1.88
CA LYS A 421 5.67 -38.00 1.49
C LYS A 421 6.41 -38.51 2.71
N GLY A 422 6.31 -39.80 3.00
CA GLY A 422 7.00 -40.42 4.15
C GLY A 422 6.68 -39.76 5.50
N GLY A 423 5.43 -39.30 5.69
CA GLY A 423 4.99 -38.59 6.90
C GLY A 423 5.37 -37.11 6.96
N TRP A 424 6.06 -36.58 5.95
CA TRP A 424 6.38 -35.15 5.82
C TRP A 424 5.37 -34.46 4.90
N LEU A 425 4.82 -33.35 5.36
CA LEU A 425 4.10 -32.39 4.54
C LEU A 425 5.10 -31.47 3.84
N HIS A 426 5.13 -31.55 2.53
CA HIS A 426 5.76 -30.60 1.62
C HIS A 426 4.88 -29.37 1.51
N THR A 427 5.31 -28.27 2.13
CA THR A 427 4.46 -27.08 2.33
C THR A 427 4.29 -26.25 1.05
N GLY A 428 5.19 -26.39 0.09
CA GLY A 428 5.29 -25.42 -1.01
C GLY A 428 5.90 -24.08 -0.62
N ASP A 429 6.22 -23.84 0.66
CA ASP A 429 6.87 -22.63 1.14
C ASP A 429 8.38 -22.84 1.22
N LEU A 430 9.14 -21.75 1.03
CA LEU A 430 10.59 -21.75 0.99
C LEU A 430 11.15 -21.04 2.21
N GLY A 431 12.25 -21.56 2.74
CA GLY A 431 12.91 -20.97 3.90
C GLY A 431 14.25 -21.61 4.26
N TYR A 432 14.82 -21.14 5.36
CA TYR A 432 16.03 -21.67 5.95
C TYR A 432 15.97 -21.61 7.49
N PHE A 433 16.77 -22.44 8.15
CA PHE A 433 16.98 -22.37 9.60
C PHE A 433 18.26 -21.60 9.92
N ASP A 434 18.24 -20.78 10.96
CA ASP A 434 19.48 -20.28 11.56
C ASP A 434 20.16 -21.35 12.43
N THR A 435 21.34 -21.02 12.98
CA THR A 435 22.12 -21.90 13.87
C THR A 435 21.43 -22.18 15.21
N HIS A 436 20.37 -21.44 15.55
CA HIS A 436 19.57 -21.61 16.76
C HIS A 436 18.23 -22.31 16.50
N GLY A 437 18.02 -22.85 15.29
CA GLY A 437 16.83 -23.60 14.90
C GLY A 437 15.60 -22.74 14.63
N ASN A 438 15.77 -21.42 14.45
CA ASN A 438 14.68 -20.51 14.09
C ASN A 438 14.45 -20.54 12.57
N LEU A 439 13.19 -20.68 12.15
CA LEU A 439 12.81 -20.72 10.74
C LEU A 439 12.62 -19.31 10.17
N PHE A 440 13.19 -19.04 9.00
CA PHE A 440 12.98 -17.83 8.21
C PHE A 440 12.34 -18.18 6.88
N ILE A 441 11.18 -17.59 6.59
CA ILE A 441 10.42 -17.83 5.35
C ILE A 441 10.86 -16.80 4.30
N THR A 442 11.21 -17.28 3.11
CA THR A 442 11.71 -16.45 2.00
C THR A 442 10.68 -16.25 0.89
N GLY A 443 9.75 -17.19 0.71
CA GLY A 443 8.70 -17.10 -0.31
C GLY A 443 7.96 -18.42 -0.50
N ARG A 444 7.33 -18.59 -1.67
CA ARG A 444 6.55 -19.78 -2.02
C ARG A 444 6.97 -20.34 -3.37
N MET A 445 7.20 -21.65 -3.47
CA MET A 445 7.71 -22.32 -4.67
C MET A 445 6.93 -21.99 -5.94
N LYS A 446 5.59 -22.00 -5.87
CA LYS A 446 4.71 -21.72 -7.01
C LYS A 446 4.66 -20.24 -7.43
N GLU A 447 5.13 -19.35 -6.55
CA GLU A 447 5.16 -17.91 -6.79
C GLU A 447 6.59 -17.43 -7.08
N VAL A 448 7.57 -18.33 -7.09
CA VAL A 448 8.94 -18.00 -7.50
C VAL A 448 8.91 -17.63 -8.97
N ILE A 449 9.31 -16.41 -9.28
CA ILE A 449 9.58 -15.99 -10.64
C ILE A 449 10.95 -16.53 -11.00
N VAL A 450 11.00 -17.43 -11.98
CA VAL A 450 12.24 -17.93 -12.53
C VAL A 450 12.55 -17.12 -13.78
N LEU A 451 13.59 -16.30 -13.74
CA LEU A 451 14.06 -15.53 -14.91
C LEU A 451 14.77 -16.47 -15.90
N SER A 452 14.87 -16.10 -17.19
CA SER A 452 15.58 -16.94 -18.18
C SER A 452 17.05 -17.22 -17.87
N ASN A 453 17.68 -16.39 -17.04
CA ASN A 453 19.03 -16.62 -16.55
C ASN A 453 19.11 -17.69 -15.42
N GLY A 454 17.99 -18.34 -15.10
CA GLY A 454 17.88 -19.39 -14.09
C GLY A 454 17.83 -18.88 -12.66
N LYS A 455 17.79 -17.57 -12.42
CA LYS A 455 17.69 -17.01 -11.07
C LYS A 455 16.25 -17.00 -10.57
N ASN A 456 16.07 -17.52 -9.37
CA ASN A 456 14.83 -17.48 -8.61
C ASN A 456 14.66 -16.11 -7.96
N ILE A 457 13.52 -15.47 -8.22
CA ILE A 457 13.10 -14.22 -7.62
C ILE A 457 11.86 -14.48 -6.77
N TYR A 458 11.88 -13.99 -5.53
CA TYR A 458 10.76 -14.11 -4.59
C TYR A 458 9.96 -12.79 -4.58
N PRO A 459 8.76 -12.74 -5.19
CA PRO A 459 8.02 -11.48 -5.38
C PRO A 459 7.78 -10.71 -4.08
N GLU A 460 7.41 -11.41 -3.00
CA GLU A 460 7.14 -10.78 -1.70
C GLU A 460 8.36 -10.07 -1.11
N GLU A 461 9.58 -10.56 -1.38
CA GLU A 461 10.81 -9.89 -0.95
C GLU A 461 10.97 -8.54 -1.66
N ILE A 462 10.68 -8.54 -2.96
CA ILE A 462 10.78 -7.37 -3.83
C ILE A 462 9.69 -6.35 -3.46
N GLU A 463 8.45 -6.80 -3.28
CA GLU A 463 7.32 -5.97 -2.86
C GLU A 463 7.57 -5.29 -1.52
N ALA A 464 8.01 -6.05 -0.51
CA ALA A 464 8.35 -5.50 0.81
C ALA A 464 9.43 -4.42 0.72
N HIS A 465 10.39 -4.57 -0.21
CA HIS A 465 11.40 -3.55 -0.46
C HIS A 465 10.82 -2.26 -1.05
N TYR A 466 9.96 -2.35 -2.07
CA TYR A 466 9.37 -1.17 -2.71
C TYR A 466 8.28 -0.50 -1.87
N LEU A 467 7.62 -1.24 -0.96
CA LEU A 467 6.69 -0.70 0.04
C LEU A 467 7.35 0.22 1.09
N ASN A 468 8.67 0.35 1.07
CA ASN A 468 9.35 1.42 1.82
C ASN A 468 9.06 2.83 1.27
N SER A 469 8.51 2.93 0.05
CA SER A 469 7.93 4.17 -0.46
C SER A 469 6.63 4.50 0.28
N PRO A 470 6.51 5.69 0.91
CA PRO A 470 5.25 6.08 1.53
C PRO A 470 4.16 6.42 0.50
N PHE A 471 4.55 6.62 -0.77
CA PHE A 471 3.65 6.94 -1.88
C PHE A 471 3.06 5.70 -2.56
N ILE A 472 3.57 4.51 -2.26
CA ILE A 472 3.03 3.23 -2.71
C ILE A 472 2.15 2.66 -1.59
N LYS A 473 0.84 2.53 -1.85
CA LYS A 473 -0.10 1.88 -0.93
C LYS A 473 -0.01 0.37 -1.04
N GLU A 474 -0.01 -0.15 -2.26
CA GLU A 474 0.07 -1.58 -2.56
C GLU A 474 0.94 -1.83 -3.79
N ILE A 475 1.57 -3.01 -3.85
CA ILE A 475 2.34 -3.44 -5.00
C ILE A 475 2.23 -4.96 -5.17
N CYS A 476 2.10 -5.43 -6.42
CA CYS A 476 2.18 -6.84 -6.80
C CYS A 476 3.24 -6.99 -7.89
N VAL A 477 4.26 -7.80 -7.63
CA VAL A 477 5.34 -8.11 -8.57
C VAL A 477 5.06 -9.45 -9.24
N ILE A 478 5.24 -9.48 -10.57
CA ILE A 478 5.06 -10.65 -11.44
C ILE A 478 6.25 -10.79 -12.39
N GLY A 479 6.44 -11.99 -12.93
CA GLY A 479 7.44 -12.25 -13.98
C GLY A 479 6.86 -11.95 -15.36
N VAL A 480 7.67 -11.39 -16.26
CA VAL A 480 7.32 -11.24 -17.67
C VAL A 480 8.23 -12.11 -18.50
N GLU A 481 7.63 -13.00 -19.30
CA GLU A 481 8.37 -13.79 -20.29
C GLU A 481 8.83 -12.90 -21.44
N ALA A 482 10.08 -13.10 -21.86
CA ALA A 482 10.64 -12.36 -22.98
C ALA A 482 9.88 -12.63 -24.28
N ARG A 483 9.59 -11.57 -25.06
CA ARG A 483 9.05 -11.75 -26.42
C ARG A 483 10.11 -12.44 -27.29
N PRO A 484 9.74 -13.34 -28.21
CA PRO A 484 10.71 -14.02 -29.08
C PRO A 484 11.54 -13.01 -29.88
N GLY A 485 12.86 -12.99 -29.65
CA GLY A 485 13.81 -12.09 -30.32
C GLY A 485 14.31 -10.89 -29.51
N ASP A 486 13.81 -10.68 -28.28
CA ASP A 486 14.20 -9.54 -27.44
C ASP A 486 14.71 -9.98 -26.07
N ALA A 487 16.01 -10.30 -25.98
CA ALA A 487 16.69 -10.78 -24.78
C ALA A 487 16.71 -9.77 -23.61
N MET A 488 16.24 -8.54 -23.83
CA MET A 488 16.13 -7.48 -22.82
C MET A 488 14.75 -7.42 -22.13
N SER A 489 13.80 -8.28 -22.52
CA SER A 489 12.42 -8.29 -21.99
C SER A 489 12.17 -9.30 -20.86
N ASP A 490 13.19 -10.06 -20.46
CA ASP A 490 13.13 -10.90 -19.26
C ASP A 490 13.30 -10.04 -18.00
N GLY A 491 12.25 -9.91 -17.20
CA GLY A 491 12.28 -8.99 -16.08
C GLY A 491 11.04 -9.03 -15.20
N LEU A 492 11.10 -8.24 -14.14
CA LEU A 492 9.99 -8.09 -13.19
C LEU A 492 9.07 -6.98 -13.66
N HIS A 493 7.77 -7.25 -13.67
CA HIS A 493 6.73 -6.25 -13.84
C HIS A 493 5.97 -6.05 -12.54
N ALA A 494 5.53 -4.82 -12.26
CA ALA A 494 4.78 -4.52 -11.05
C ALA A 494 3.47 -3.80 -11.32
N VAL A 495 2.43 -4.15 -10.56
CA VAL A 495 1.21 -3.36 -10.45
C VAL A 495 1.27 -2.56 -9.17
N ILE A 496 1.17 -1.24 -9.26
CA ILE A 496 1.37 -0.31 -8.14
C ILE A 496 0.08 0.46 -7.88
N VAL A 497 -0.40 0.45 -6.63
CA VAL A 497 -1.51 1.32 -6.20
C VAL A 497 -0.95 2.51 -5.42
N PRO A 498 -1.15 3.77 -5.88
CA PRO A 498 -0.69 4.96 -5.18
C PRO A 498 -1.38 5.18 -3.84
N ASN A 499 -0.69 5.80 -2.90
CA ASN A 499 -1.29 6.32 -1.68
C ASN A 499 -1.92 7.70 -1.94
N PHE A 500 -3.12 7.70 -2.53
CA PHE A 500 -3.85 8.92 -2.89
C PHE A 500 -4.11 9.86 -1.70
N GLU A 501 -4.35 9.31 -0.50
CA GLU A 501 -4.52 10.13 0.71
C GLU A 501 -3.27 10.95 1.02
N LEU A 502 -2.09 10.32 0.93
CA LEU A 502 -0.83 11.00 1.19
C LEU A 502 -0.48 12.01 0.10
N LEU A 503 -0.75 11.67 -1.17
CA LEU A 503 -0.51 12.57 -2.30
C LEU A 503 -1.32 13.87 -2.14
N ARG A 504 -2.61 13.75 -1.81
CA ARG A 504 -3.49 14.91 -1.50
C ARG A 504 -2.96 15.72 -0.32
N GLN A 505 -2.61 15.06 0.79
CA GLN A 505 -2.07 15.75 1.99
C GLN A 505 -0.80 16.56 1.70
N ARG A 506 0.03 16.09 0.75
CA ARG A 506 1.27 16.77 0.35
C ARG A 506 1.11 17.70 -0.84
N LYS A 507 -0.11 17.88 -1.37
CA LYS A 507 -0.41 18.68 -2.57
C LYS A 507 0.42 18.23 -3.79
N ILE A 508 0.66 16.93 -3.89
CA ILE A 508 1.40 16.32 -4.99
C ILE A 508 0.42 15.91 -6.07
N VAL A 509 0.44 16.66 -7.17
CA VAL A 509 -0.48 16.50 -8.30
C VAL A 509 0.03 15.56 -9.40
N ASN A 510 1.27 15.07 -9.30
CA ASN A 510 1.92 14.19 -10.29
C ASN A 510 2.32 12.84 -9.68
N ALA A 511 1.34 11.93 -9.57
CA ALA A 511 1.51 10.63 -8.93
C ALA A 511 2.43 9.69 -9.72
N LYS A 512 2.37 9.71 -11.06
CA LYS A 512 3.23 8.87 -11.92
C LYS A 512 4.70 9.19 -11.69
N GLU A 513 5.05 10.48 -11.66
CA GLU A 513 6.45 10.87 -11.48
C GLU A 513 6.99 10.57 -10.09
N VAL A 514 6.18 10.75 -9.05
CA VAL A 514 6.61 10.45 -7.68
C VAL A 514 6.82 8.95 -7.47
N ILE A 515 5.91 8.12 -7.99
CA ILE A 515 6.07 6.66 -7.93
C ILE A 515 7.27 6.21 -8.76
N ARG A 516 7.43 6.75 -9.98
CA ARG A 516 8.62 6.47 -10.81
C ARG A 516 9.90 6.75 -10.03
N PHE A 517 9.98 7.91 -9.39
CA PHE A 517 11.14 8.32 -8.61
C PHE A 517 11.42 7.38 -7.44
N ASP A 518 10.39 6.96 -6.71
CA ASP A 518 10.55 6.05 -5.58
C ASP A 518 10.96 4.64 -6.01
N ILE A 519 10.37 4.12 -7.10
CA ILE A 519 10.77 2.84 -7.69
C ILE A 519 12.22 2.90 -8.14
N GLU A 520 12.64 3.93 -8.88
CA GLU A 520 14.02 4.08 -9.34
C GLU A 520 15.00 4.25 -8.16
N GLY A 521 14.65 5.07 -7.17
CA GLY A 521 15.47 5.32 -5.98
C GLY A 521 15.65 4.08 -5.10
N LEU A 522 14.60 3.28 -4.94
CA LEU A 522 14.64 2.01 -4.20
C LEU A 522 15.37 0.93 -5.01
N SER A 523 15.28 0.94 -6.34
CA SER A 523 15.95 -0.03 -7.23
C SER A 523 17.47 -0.03 -7.07
N VAL A 524 18.08 1.11 -6.72
CA VAL A 524 19.54 1.23 -6.52
C VAL A 524 20.07 0.28 -5.44
N LYS A 525 19.25 -0.05 -4.44
CA LYS A 525 19.63 -0.93 -3.32
C LYS A 525 19.48 -2.41 -3.64
N LEU A 526 18.95 -2.75 -4.82
CA LEU A 526 18.74 -4.13 -5.26
C LEU A 526 19.74 -4.52 -6.35
N PRO A 527 20.15 -5.80 -6.41
CA PRO A 527 20.83 -6.37 -7.57
C PRO A 527 20.00 -6.15 -8.85
N SER A 528 20.66 -5.97 -9.99
CA SER A 528 19.99 -5.67 -11.27
C SER A 528 18.87 -6.66 -11.62
N THR A 529 19.05 -7.95 -11.30
CA THR A 529 18.07 -9.01 -11.55
C THR A 529 16.85 -8.98 -10.64
N LYS A 530 16.89 -8.22 -9.54
CA LYS A 530 15.78 -8.03 -8.58
C LYS A 530 15.04 -6.69 -8.79
N ARG A 531 15.43 -5.91 -9.82
CA ARG A 531 14.82 -4.59 -10.10
C ARG A 531 13.54 -4.76 -10.91
N ILE A 532 12.56 -3.90 -10.63
CA ILE A 532 11.35 -3.79 -11.45
C ILE A 532 11.76 -3.15 -12.78
N GLY A 533 11.59 -3.88 -13.87
CA GLY A 533 11.93 -3.41 -15.22
C GLY A 533 10.80 -2.61 -15.86
N SER A 534 9.55 -2.89 -15.48
CA SER A 534 8.36 -2.17 -15.93
C SER A 534 7.27 -2.22 -14.87
N TYR A 535 6.33 -1.28 -14.91
CA TYR A 535 5.20 -1.28 -13.99
C TYR A 535 4.00 -0.57 -14.60
N GLU A 536 2.81 -0.88 -14.09
CA GLU A 536 1.58 -0.14 -14.32
C GLU A 536 1.03 0.38 -12.99
N ILE A 537 0.32 1.50 -13.04
CA ILE A 537 -0.28 2.14 -11.87
C ILE A 537 -1.79 1.91 -11.93
N TRP A 538 -2.33 1.33 -10.87
CA TRP A 538 -3.76 1.11 -10.69
C TRP A 538 -4.33 2.05 -9.63
N GLN A 539 -5.54 2.54 -9.85
CA GLN A 539 -6.26 3.38 -8.90
C GLN A 539 -7.00 2.57 -7.83
N GLN A 540 -7.35 1.32 -8.15
CA GLN A 540 -8.12 0.45 -7.27
C GLN A 540 -7.22 -0.46 -6.44
N ASP A 541 -7.65 -0.76 -5.22
CA ASP A 541 -6.99 -1.72 -4.34
C ASP A 541 -6.83 -3.07 -5.03
N LEU A 542 -5.70 -3.73 -4.78
CA LEU A 542 -5.42 -5.00 -5.43
C LEU A 542 -6.40 -6.08 -4.94
N PRO A 543 -6.88 -6.98 -5.82
CA PRO A 543 -7.74 -8.08 -5.43
C PRO A 543 -7.14 -8.91 -4.30
N ARG A 544 -7.91 -9.08 -3.22
CA ARG A 544 -7.50 -9.81 -2.01
C ARG A 544 -8.48 -10.88 -1.57
N THR A 545 -7.99 -11.87 -0.85
CA THR A 545 -8.80 -12.87 -0.14
C THR A 545 -9.46 -12.28 1.11
N THR A 546 -10.37 -13.01 1.76
CA THR A 546 -10.95 -12.64 3.06
C THR A 546 -9.90 -12.52 4.17
N THR A 547 -8.76 -13.20 4.03
CA THR A 547 -7.55 -13.06 4.88
C THR A 547 -6.61 -11.92 4.48
N ARG A 548 -7.02 -11.09 3.51
CA ARG A 548 -6.25 -9.96 2.93
C ARG A 548 -4.98 -10.34 2.15
N LYS A 549 -4.83 -11.60 1.72
CA LYS A 549 -3.73 -12.01 0.81
C LYS A 549 -4.01 -11.56 -0.62
N LEU A 550 -2.98 -11.19 -1.37
CA LEU A 550 -3.11 -10.83 -2.79
C LEU A 550 -3.54 -12.02 -3.64
N LYS A 551 -4.51 -11.83 -4.52
CA LYS A 551 -4.90 -12.82 -5.54
C LYS A 551 -4.08 -12.62 -6.82
N ARG A 552 -2.79 -12.98 -6.78
CA ARG A 552 -1.82 -12.76 -7.89
C ARG A 552 -2.32 -13.25 -9.26
N PHE A 553 -2.92 -14.44 -9.30
CA PHE A 553 -3.48 -15.01 -10.54
C PHE A 553 -4.59 -14.14 -11.15
N GLU A 554 -5.41 -13.49 -10.33
CA GLU A 554 -6.46 -12.57 -10.80
C GLU A 554 -5.84 -11.29 -11.38
N ILE A 555 -4.77 -10.80 -10.75
CA ILE A 555 -3.99 -9.64 -11.21
C ILE A 555 -3.30 -9.95 -12.55
N GLU A 556 -2.60 -11.08 -12.65
CA GLU A 556 -1.96 -11.56 -13.88
C GLU A 556 -2.96 -11.71 -15.03
N LYS A 557 -4.12 -12.31 -14.76
CA LYS A 557 -5.19 -12.45 -15.76
C LYS A 557 -5.69 -11.10 -16.25
N ARG A 558 -5.81 -10.11 -15.37
CA ARG A 558 -6.21 -8.74 -15.74
C ARG A 558 -5.14 -8.06 -16.59
N ILE A 559 -3.86 -8.20 -16.26
CA ILE A 559 -2.75 -7.68 -17.06
C ILE A 559 -2.72 -8.29 -18.46
N GLN A 560 -2.87 -9.62 -18.55
CA GLN A 560 -2.90 -10.33 -19.83
C GLN A 560 -4.10 -9.90 -20.69
N ALA A 561 -5.28 -9.70 -20.08
CA ALA A 561 -6.45 -9.18 -20.78
C ALA A 561 -6.20 -7.76 -21.31
N ASN A 562 -5.58 -6.88 -20.51
CA ASN A 562 -5.22 -5.53 -20.93
C ASN A 562 -4.20 -5.52 -22.07
N ALA A 563 -3.18 -6.38 -21.99
CA ALA A 563 -2.16 -6.52 -23.03
C ALA A 563 -2.75 -7.03 -24.35
N ALA A 564 -3.70 -7.97 -24.30
CA ALA A 564 -4.38 -8.49 -25.49
C ALA A 564 -5.27 -7.46 -26.20
N GLN A 565 -5.74 -6.43 -25.48
CA GLN A 565 -6.52 -5.32 -26.02
C GLN A 565 -5.66 -4.15 -26.56
N GLY A 566 -4.33 -4.28 -26.54
CA GLY A 566 -3.42 -3.23 -27.02
C GLY A 566 -3.32 -2.02 -26.08
N LEU A 567 -3.81 -2.14 -24.85
CA LEU A 567 -3.83 -1.09 -23.81
C LEU A 567 -2.52 -1.03 -22.99
N ALA A 568 -1.51 -1.82 -23.37
CA ALA A 568 -0.22 -1.86 -22.69
C ALA A 568 0.62 -0.63 -23.06
N GLY A 569 0.49 0.47 -22.32
CA GLY A 569 1.40 1.59 -22.42
C GLY A 569 0.91 2.94 -21.90
N ASP A 570 -0.39 3.19 -21.87
CA ASP A 570 -0.94 4.47 -21.42
C ASP A 570 -2.37 4.26 -20.89
N SER A 571 -2.59 4.66 -19.63
CA SER A 571 -3.90 4.86 -18.98
C SER A 571 -4.84 3.65 -18.86
N GLU A 572 -5.52 3.56 -17.72
CA GLU A 572 -6.33 2.43 -17.31
C GLU A 572 -7.51 2.16 -18.24
N ILE A 573 -7.84 0.88 -18.44
CA ILE A 573 -9.26 0.47 -18.49
C ILE A 573 -9.44 -0.59 -17.41
N ALA A 574 -9.95 -0.16 -16.26
CA ALA A 574 -10.51 -1.05 -15.25
C ALA A 574 -11.87 -1.56 -15.73
N GLN A 575 -12.20 -2.81 -15.42
CA GLN A 575 -13.53 -3.38 -15.64
C GLN A 575 -14.63 -2.43 -15.13
N GLU A 576 -15.63 -2.24 -15.98
CA GLU A 576 -16.70 -1.25 -15.84
C GLU A 576 -17.56 -1.56 -14.61
N LYS A 577 -17.40 -0.77 -13.54
CA LYS A 577 -18.52 -0.55 -12.62
C LYS A 577 -19.57 0.28 -13.38
N PRO A 578 -20.86 -0.11 -13.35
CA PRO A 578 -21.92 0.74 -13.87
C PRO A 578 -21.96 2.05 -13.08
N PHE A 579 -22.32 3.14 -13.74
CA PHE A 579 -22.51 4.45 -13.11
C PHE A 579 -23.44 4.31 -11.90
N THR A 580 -23.07 4.92 -10.78
CA THR A 580 -24.01 5.04 -9.66
C THR A 580 -25.18 5.94 -10.09
N ALA A 581 -26.32 5.87 -9.38
CA ALA A 581 -27.44 6.77 -9.67
C ALA A 581 -27.05 8.26 -9.56
N GLU A 582 -26.09 8.58 -8.69
CA GLU A 582 -25.51 9.93 -8.56
C GLU A 582 -24.59 10.31 -9.72
N ASP A 583 -23.85 9.35 -10.29
CA ASP A 583 -23.03 9.57 -11.49
C ASP A 583 -23.91 9.82 -12.71
N ALA A 584 -24.96 9.02 -12.90
CA ALA A 584 -25.91 9.20 -13.98
C ALA A 584 -26.60 10.57 -13.91
N SER A 585 -27.11 10.95 -12.73
CA SER A 585 -27.73 12.26 -12.52
C SER A 585 -26.75 13.43 -12.70
N TRP A 586 -25.47 13.25 -12.34
CA TRP A 586 -24.44 14.26 -12.54
C TRP A 586 -24.12 14.43 -14.04
N LEU A 587 -23.98 13.33 -14.77
CA LEU A 587 -23.73 13.33 -16.22
C LEU A 587 -24.89 13.98 -17.00
N GLU A 588 -26.14 13.87 -16.56
CA GLU A 588 -27.29 14.47 -17.23
C GLU A 588 -27.34 16.01 -17.16
N GLN A 589 -26.51 16.65 -16.33
CA GLN A 589 -26.56 18.09 -16.13
C GLN A 589 -26.00 18.86 -17.34
N PRO A 590 -26.72 19.86 -17.90
CA PRO A 590 -26.30 20.57 -19.12
C PRO A 590 -24.95 21.31 -19.01
N GLU A 591 -24.60 21.81 -17.82
CA GLU A 591 -23.30 22.42 -17.54
C GLU A 591 -22.18 21.38 -17.52
N VAL A 592 -22.44 20.20 -16.95
CA VAL A 592 -21.49 19.10 -16.89
C VAL A 592 -21.19 18.57 -18.29
N GLN A 593 -22.21 18.41 -19.15
CA GLN A 593 -22.01 17.98 -20.53
C GLN A 593 -21.14 18.95 -21.34
N ARG A 594 -21.33 20.27 -21.16
CA ARG A 594 -20.48 21.30 -21.77
C ARG A 594 -19.03 21.23 -21.26
N ALA A 595 -18.86 21.02 -19.97
CA ALA A 595 -17.55 20.86 -19.36
C ALA A 595 -16.81 19.61 -19.88
N LEU A 596 -17.50 18.48 -19.96
CA LEU A 596 -16.96 17.23 -20.48
C LEU A 596 -16.52 17.37 -21.94
N GLU A 597 -17.25 18.13 -22.76
CA GLU A 597 -16.87 18.37 -24.15
C GLU A 597 -15.53 19.13 -24.26
N ILE A 598 -15.30 20.12 -23.40
CA ILE A 598 -14.01 20.82 -23.33
C ILE A 598 -12.89 19.87 -22.90
N ILE A 599 -13.15 19.02 -21.90
CA ILE A 599 -12.19 18.03 -21.42
C ILE A 599 -11.84 17.03 -22.55
N ARG A 600 -12.83 16.56 -23.32
CA ARG A 600 -12.61 15.68 -24.50
C ARG A 600 -11.73 16.33 -25.55
N GLN A 601 -11.97 17.61 -25.85
CA GLN A 601 -11.18 18.35 -26.83
C GLN A 601 -9.73 18.56 -26.38
N ALA A 602 -9.49 18.68 -25.07
CA ALA A 602 -8.15 18.84 -24.51
C ALA A 602 -7.37 17.51 -24.41
N THR A 603 -8.05 16.37 -24.33
CA THR A 603 -7.41 15.05 -24.26
C THR A 603 -6.85 14.58 -25.60
N LYS A 604 -5.63 14.03 -25.60
CA LYS A 604 -5.02 13.37 -26.77
C LYS A 604 -5.49 11.92 -26.95
N ALA A 605 -6.05 11.32 -25.90
CA ALA A 605 -6.52 9.94 -25.89
C ALA A 605 -7.91 9.85 -26.54
N LYS A 606 -8.10 8.89 -27.44
CA LYS A 606 -9.39 8.49 -28.00
C LYS A 606 -10.23 7.74 -26.94
N SER A 607 -10.55 8.38 -25.81
CA SER A 607 -11.56 7.82 -24.90
C SER A 607 -12.92 8.35 -25.34
N GLU A 608 -13.76 7.49 -25.93
CA GLU A 608 -15.12 7.87 -26.34
C GLU A 608 -16.02 8.18 -25.13
N GLU A 609 -15.62 7.78 -23.91
CA GLU A 609 -16.43 7.96 -22.70
C GLU A 609 -15.57 8.46 -21.50
N LEU A 610 -15.79 9.71 -21.09
CA LEU A 610 -15.21 10.30 -19.88
C LEU A 610 -16.06 9.92 -18.67
N ARG A 611 -15.42 9.51 -17.56
CA ARG A 611 -16.11 9.19 -16.30
C ARG A 611 -15.85 10.25 -15.24
N PRO A 612 -16.79 10.46 -14.29
CA PRO A 612 -16.62 11.44 -13.21
C PRO A 612 -15.38 11.17 -12.33
N THR A 613 -15.03 9.90 -12.15
CA THR A 613 -13.90 9.47 -11.32
C THR A 613 -12.55 9.48 -12.02
N ASP A 614 -12.50 9.76 -13.33
CA ASP A 614 -11.25 9.70 -14.09
C ASP A 614 -10.24 10.70 -13.52
N SER A 615 -9.01 10.24 -13.29
CA SER A 615 -7.88 11.05 -12.88
C SER A 615 -7.39 11.91 -14.05
N LEU A 616 -7.27 13.21 -13.82
CA LEU A 616 -6.78 14.15 -14.83
C LEU A 616 -5.36 13.79 -15.32
N GLU A 617 -4.54 13.21 -14.46
CA GLU A 617 -3.15 12.85 -14.79
C GLU A 617 -3.01 11.37 -15.18
N LEU A 618 -3.61 10.46 -14.41
CA LEU A 618 -3.40 9.03 -14.62
C LEU A 618 -4.16 8.53 -15.86
N ASP A 619 -5.40 8.97 -16.03
CA ASP A 619 -6.30 8.50 -17.08
C ASP A 619 -6.29 9.42 -18.29
N LEU A 620 -6.35 10.74 -18.05
CA LEU A 620 -6.42 11.72 -19.13
C LEU A 620 -5.04 12.22 -19.60
N GLY A 621 -3.99 11.91 -18.84
CA GLY A 621 -2.60 12.21 -19.21
C GLY A 621 -2.22 13.69 -19.16
N PHE A 622 -3.00 14.52 -18.47
CA PHE A 622 -2.71 15.96 -18.36
C PHE A 622 -1.52 16.23 -17.44
N ASP A 623 -0.56 17.01 -17.93
CA ASP A 623 0.49 17.60 -17.11
C ASP A 623 0.02 18.86 -16.36
N SER A 624 0.85 19.40 -15.45
CA SER A 624 0.51 20.59 -14.65
C SER A 624 0.16 21.83 -15.48
N MET A 625 0.69 21.98 -16.71
CA MET A 625 0.36 23.10 -17.60
C MET A 625 -1.01 22.89 -18.24
N GLN A 626 -1.24 21.70 -18.80
CA GLN A 626 -2.49 21.37 -19.47
C GLN A 626 -3.68 21.41 -18.50
N ARG A 627 -3.47 21.05 -17.23
CA ARG A 627 -4.48 21.18 -16.19
C ARG A 627 -4.89 22.63 -15.92
N VAL A 628 -3.94 23.56 -15.99
CA VAL A 628 -4.24 25.00 -15.85
C VAL A 628 -4.99 25.51 -17.07
N GLU A 629 -4.53 25.17 -18.27
CA GLU A 629 -5.24 25.52 -19.52
C GLU A 629 -6.67 24.99 -19.52
N LEU A 630 -6.86 23.76 -19.07
CA LEU A 630 -8.16 23.11 -18.94
C LEU A 630 -9.05 23.80 -17.90
N LEU A 631 -8.52 24.07 -16.70
CA LEU A 631 -9.26 24.79 -15.65
C LEU A 631 -9.78 26.13 -16.17
N VAL A 632 -8.93 26.86 -16.87
CA VAL A 632 -9.32 28.16 -17.40
C VAL A 632 -10.35 28.05 -18.53
N ALA A 633 -10.19 27.10 -19.45
CA ALA A 633 -11.19 26.86 -20.50
C ALA A 633 -12.57 26.56 -19.89
N LEU A 634 -12.62 25.79 -18.80
CA LEU A 634 -13.84 25.50 -18.07
C LEU A 634 -14.41 26.71 -17.34
N GLU A 635 -13.57 27.53 -16.70
CA GLU A 635 -13.98 28.79 -16.07
C GLU A 635 -14.64 29.74 -17.07
N GLN A 636 -14.12 29.82 -18.30
CA GLN A 636 -14.68 30.64 -19.36
C GLN A 636 -16.05 30.15 -19.83
N GLU A 637 -16.21 28.84 -20.00
CA GLU A 637 -17.46 28.25 -20.48
C GLU A 637 -18.56 28.27 -19.41
N LEU A 638 -18.20 28.01 -18.16
CA LEU A 638 -19.15 27.88 -17.05
C LEU A 638 -19.32 29.18 -16.24
N GLY A 639 -18.47 30.19 -16.43
CA GLY A 639 -18.55 31.48 -15.75
C GLY A 639 -18.00 31.50 -14.32
N GLY A 640 -17.04 30.63 -14.00
CA GLY A 640 -16.40 30.52 -12.68
C GLY A 640 -15.06 31.27 -12.58
N ASN A 641 -14.54 31.42 -11.36
CA ASN A 641 -13.19 31.92 -11.06
C ASN A 641 -12.66 31.18 -9.82
N VAL A 642 -11.94 30.08 -10.03
CA VAL A 642 -11.41 29.21 -8.98
C VAL A 642 -10.16 29.84 -8.40
N GLU A 643 -10.11 29.94 -7.07
CA GLU A 643 -8.93 30.44 -6.37
C GLU A 643 -7.72 29.54 -6.63
N GLU A 644 -6.56 30.12 -6.93
CA GLU A 644 -5.33 29.41 -7.31
C GLU A 644 -4.89 28.37 -6.25
N SER A 645 -5.17 28.62 -4.97
CA SER A 645 -4.86 27.69 -3.87
C SER A 645 -5.63 26.36 -3.96
N ARG A 646 -6.87 26.38 -4.48
CA ARG A 646 -7.76 25.22 -4.64
C ARG A 646 -7.45 24.38 -5.87
N ALA A 647 -6.74 24.94 -6.87
CA ALA A 647 -6.36 24.21 -8.09
C ALA A 647 -5.46 22.99 -7.83
N SER A 648 -4.64 23.05 -6.77
CA SER A 648 -3.77 21.96 -6.30
C SER A 648 -4.52 20.79 -5.63
N GLU A 649 -5.81 20.97 -5.34
CA GLU A 649 -6.68 19.99 -4.67
C GLU A 649 -7.51 19.16 -5.65
N ILE A 650 -7.45 19.49 -6.94
CA ILE A 650 -8.20 18.83 -8.01
C ILE A 650 -7.43 17.58 -8.48
N TYR A 651 -8.04 16.40 -8.46
CA TYR A 651 -7.41 15.17 -8.97
C TYR A 651 -8.26 14.46 -10.03
N THR A 652 -9.58 14.65 -10.00
CA THR A 652 -10.54 13.96 -10.88
C THR A 652 -11.34 14.91 -11.76
N VAL A 653 -11.98 14.37 -12.80
CA VAL A 653 -12.90 15.09 -13.68
C VAL A 653 -14.05 15.74 -12.90
N ARG A 654 -14.70 14.98 -12.00
CA ARG A 654 -15.80 15.51 -11.18
C ARG A 654 -15.34 16.66 -10.28
N GLU A 655 -14.22 16.49 -9.57
CA GLU A 655 -13.67 17.54 -8.70
C GLU A 655 -13.36 18.82 -9.48
N LEU A 656 -12.84 18.70 -10.72
CA LEU A 656 -12.57 19.85 -11.58
C LEU A 656 -13.86 20.60 -11.95
N VAL A 657 -14.84 19.86 -12.48
CA VAL A 657 -16.10 20.44 -12.97
C VAL A 657 -16.93 21.02 -11.83
N ASP A 658 -17.07 20.29 -10.72
CA ASP A 658 -17.86 20.75 -9.58
C ASP A 658 -17.24 21.97 -8.93
N LEU A 659 -15.91 22.05 -8.82
CA LEU A 659 -15.23 23.21 -8.27
C LEU A 659 -15.45 24.49 -9.10
N VAL A 660 -15.40 24.38 -10.43
CA VAL A 660 -15.67 25.51 -11.33
C VAL A 660 -17.14 25.94 -11.21
N ARG A 661 -18.06 24.98 -11.13
CA ARG A 661 -19.50 25.23 -10.98
C ARG A 661 -19.84 25.88 -9.64
N GLU A 662 -19.26 25.40 -8.54
CA GLU A 662 -19.38 26.01 -7.23
C GLU A 662 -18.92 27.47 -7.26
N SER A 663 -17.78 27.74 -7.90
CA SER A 663 -17.28 29.11 -8.06
C SER A 663 -18.25 29.97 -8.87
N ALA A 664 -18.78 29.47 -9.98
CA ALA A 664 -19.77 30.17 -10.81
C ALA A 664 -21.06 30.48 -10.02
N ALA A 665 -21.55 29.52 -9.22
CA ALA A 665 -22.76 29.66 -8.41
C ALA A 665 -22.60 30.61 -7.22
N SER A 666 -21.39 30.72 -6.66
CA SER A 666 -21.10 31.56 -5.49
C SER A 666 -21.12 33.08 -5.76
N GLY A 667 -21.40 33.50 -7.00
CA GLY A 667 -21.60 34.91 -7.32
C GLY A 667 -20.32 35.75 -7.32
N THR A 668 -19.14 35.13 -7.33
CA THR A 668 -17.87 35.79 -7.71
C THR A 668 -17.80 36.15 -9.20
N ALA A 669 -18.95 36.18 -9.89
CA ALA A 669 -19.08 36.70 -11.23
C ALA A 669 -19.20 38.24 -11.19
N ALA A 670 -18.36 38.89 -12.00
CA ALA A 670 -18.45 40.29 -12.44
C ALA A 670 -17.65 41.36 -11.66
N SER A 671 -16.37 41.10 -11.36
CA SER A 671 -15.35 42.15 -11.56
C SER A 671 -14.33 41.66 -12.58
N SER A 672 -14.34 42.29 -13.76
CA SER A 672 -13.64 41.91 -15.00
C SER A 672 -14.12 40.60 -15.64
N ARG A 673 -14.96 40.73 -16.67
CA ARG A 673 -14.93 39.81 -17.82
C ARG A 673 -13.56 39.95 -18.49
N GLU A 674 -12.51 39.46 -17.86
CA GLU A 674 -11.31 39.10 -18.60
C GLU A 674 -11.57 37.68 -19.10
N GLN A 675 -11.97 37.56 -20.38
CA GLN A 675 -11.67 36.34 -21.13
C GLN A 675 -10.22 35.95 -20.80
N PHE A 676 -9.92 34.66 -20.67
CA PHE A 676 -8.55 34.21 -20.85
C PHE A 676 -8.11 34.62 -22.25
N ALA A 677 -7.52 35.82 -22.34
CA ALA A 677 -6.93 36.37 -23.54
C ALA A 677 -5.56 35.72 -23.77
N GLY A 678 -5.45 34.42 -23.48
CA GLY A 678 -4.21 33.66 -23.47
C GLY A 678 -3.25 34.01 -22.33
N TRP A 679 -2.08 33.38 -22.38
CA TRP A 679 -0.94 33.64 -21.49
C TRP A 679 -0.59 35.13 -21.37
N GLN A 680 -0.91 35.94 -22.38
CA GLN A 680 -0.69 37.39 -22.36
C GLN A 680 -1.36 38.07 -21.15
N ALA A 681 -2.65 37.82 -20.91
CA ALA A 681 -3.38 38.39 -19.78
C ALA A 681 -2.85 37.89 -18.43
N VAL A 682 -2.53 36.59 -18.33
CA VAL A 682 -1.99 35.99 -17.11
C VAL A 682 -0.67 36.64 -16.70
N LEU A 683 0.22 36.84 -17.67
CA LEU A 683 1.57 37.35 -17.46
C LEU A 683 1.60 38.86 -17.26
N GLN A 684 0.61 39.62 -17.75
CA GLN A 684 0.49 41.06 -17.53
C GLN A 684 0.13 41.42 -16.09
N LYS A 685 -0.64 40.58 -15.39
CA LYS A 685 -0.97 40.80 -13.98
C LYS A 685 0.27 40.83 -13.10
N GLU A 686 0.30 41.78 -12.17
CA GLU A 686 1.39 41.86 -11.19
C GLU A 686 1.31 40.68 -10.20
N PRO A 687 2.47 40.10 -9.81
CA PRO A 687 2.49 39.05 -8.80
C PRO A 687 2.14 39.63 -7.44
N VAL A 688 1.33 38.91 -6.67
CA VAL A 688 0.95 39.30 -5.30
C VAL A 688 2.06 38.96 -4.30
N ASP A 689 2.97 38.04 -4.65
CA ASP A 689 4.05 37.58 -3.78
C ASP A 689 5.05 38.71 -3.47
N PRO A 690 5.26 39.07 -2.18
CA PRO A 690 6.24 40.08 -1.78
C PRO A 690 7.66 39.80 -2.27
N GLU A 691 8.05 38.53 -2.43
CA GLU A 691 9.36 38.11 -2.93
C GLU A 691 9.50 38.36 -4.44
N ALA A 692 8.41 38.20 -5.20
CA ALA A 692 8.36 38.55 -6.61
C ALA A 692 8.41 40.08 -6.79
N LEU A 693 7.64 40.84 -6.00
CA LEU A 693 7.67 42.31 -6.02
C LEU A 693 9.06 42.87 -5.66
N ALA A 694 9.79 42.19 -4.77
CA ALA A 694 11.15 42.58 -4.38
C ALA A 694 12.19 42.49 -5.52
N LEU A 695 11.86 41.86 -6.66
CA LEU A 695 12.74 41.81 -7.85
C LEU A 695 12.97 43.20 -8.46
N ALA A 696 12.02 44.12 -8.31
CA ALA A 696 12.15 45.51 -8.78
C ALA A 696 13.14 46.34 -7.94
N ALA A 697 13.42 45.94 -6.69
CA ALA A 697 14.28 46.70 -5.80
C ALA A 697 15.78 46.53 -6.12
N ARG A 698 16.54 47.65 -6.10
CA ARG A 698 18.00 47.64 -6.13
C ARG A 698 18.57 47.33 -4.75
N ARG A 699 19.57 46.44 -4.67
CA ARG A 699 20.18 46.04 -3.39
C ARG A 699 21.72 46.00 -3.51
N PRO A 700 22.38 47.16 -3.62
CA PRO A 700 23.79 47.23 -4.01
C PRO A 700 24.74 46.51 -3.05
N VAL A 701 24.48 46.60 -1.74
CA VAL A 701 25.33 45.94 -0.71
C VAL A 701 25.28 44.43 -0.82
N THR A 702 24.08 43.84 -0.87
CA THR A 702 23.92 42.38 -1.00
C THR A 702 24.39 41.88 -2.36
N GLU A 703 24.19 42.65 -3.43
CA GLU A 703 24.67 42.33 -4.78
C GLU A 703 26.19 42.22 -4.83
N ILE A 704 26.90 43.17 -4.20
CA ILE A 704 28.37 43.14 -4.13
C ILE A 704 28.85 41.96 -3.31
N PHE A 705 28.23 41.70 -2.15
CA PHE A 705 28.57 40.54 -1.31
C PHE A 705 28.44 39.21 -2.08
N TRP A 706 27.30 38.97 -2.72
CA TRP A 706 27.07 37.75 -3.49
C TRP A 706 27.95 37.65 -4.73
N LEU A 707 28.25 38.78 -5.38
CA LEU A 707 29.20 38.81 -6.49
C LEU A 707 30.62 38.41 -6.02
N MET A 708 31.08 38.90 -4.87
CA MET A 708 32.37 38.51 -4.32
C MET A 708 32.40 37.02 -3.95
N LEU A 709 31.34 36.54 -3.28
CA LEU A 709 31.24 35.12 -2.93
C LEU A 709 31.19 34.23 -4.18
N SER A 710 30.50 34.65 -5.25
CA SER A 710 30.47 33.88 -6.49
C SER A 710 31.84 33.78 -7.15
N ARG A 711 32.74 34.77 -6.99
CA ARG A 711 34.14 34.64 -7.42
C ARG A 711 34.93 33.65 -6.58
N VAL A 712 34.68 33.56 -5.28
CA VAL A 712 35.28 32.52 -4.42
C VAL A 712 34.79 31.13 -4.84
N VAL A 713 33.49 30.97 -5.10
CA VAL A 713 32.91 29.73 -5.62
C VAL A 713 33.54 29.35 -6.96
N ARG A 714 33.76 30.32 -7.85
CA ARG A 714 34.42 30.07 -9.14
C ARG A 714 35.86 29.57 -8.95
N LEU A 715 36.67 30.23 -8.12
CA LEU A 715 38.03 29.78 -7.82
C LEU A 715 38.06 28.35 -7.28
N PHE A 716 37.13 28.03 -6.37
CA PHE A 716 36.97 26.68 -5.85
C PHE A 716 36.55 25.68 -6.94
N ALA A 717 35.68 26.08 -7.87
CA ALA A 717 35.23 25.23 -8.96
C ALA A 717 36.30 24.98 -10.02
N ASP A 718 37.11 26.00 -10.32
CA ASP A 718 38.26 25.88 -11.21
C ASP A 718 39.31 24.89 -10.63
N ASP A 719 39.58 24.96 -9.32
CA ASP A 719 40.50 24.04 -8.61
C ASP A 719 39.94 22.62 -8.48
N ARG A 720 38.75 22.48 -7.88
CA ARG A 720 38.23 21.17 -7.47
C ARG A 720 37.45 20.45 -8.55
N PHE A 721 36.71 21.18 -9.37
CA PHE A 721 35.87 20.61 -10.43
C PHE A 721 36.46 20.83 -11.81
N LYS A 722 37.70 21.31 -11.95
CA LYS A 722 38.38 21.55 -13.25
C LYS A 722 37.44 22.21 -14.27
N LEU A 723 36.76 23.26 -13.81
CA LEU A 723 35.65 23.88 -14.53
C LEU A 723 36.10 24.43 -15.89
N HIS A 724 35.44 23.99 -16.95
CA HIS A 724 35.66 24.47 -18.32
C HIS A 724 34.41 25.20 -18.83
N VAL A 725 34.58 26.43 -19.31
CA VAL A 725 33.47 27.28 -19.75
C VAL A 725 33.77 27.83 -21.14
N THR A 726 32.84 27.66 -22.07
CA THR A 726 32.93 28.18 -23.45
C THR A 726 31.67 28.94 -23.84
N GLY A 727 31.79 29.89 -24.78
CA GLY A 727 30.66 30.62 -25.35
C GLY A 727 30.13 31.79 -24.50
N LEU A 728 30.85 32.24 -23.46
CA LEU A 728 30.41 33.35 -22.61
C LEU A 728 30.23 34.66 -23.40
N GLU A 729 30.95 34.83 -24.51
CA GLU A 729 30.82 35.93 -25.48
C GLU A 729 29.42 36.01 -26.12
N ASN A 730 28.64 34.93 -26.10
CA ASN A 730 27.27 34.89 -26.63
C ASN A 730 26.23 35.50 -25.68
N LEU A 731 26.61 35.83 -24.43
CA LEU A 731 25.70 36.44 -23.46
C LEU A 731 25.52 37.95 -23.72
N PRO A 732 24.28 38.45 -23.84
CA PRO A 732 24.03 39.88 -23.85
C PRO A 732 24.51 40.54 -22.55
N SER A 733 25.11 41.73 -22.65
CA SER A 733 25.70 42.46 -21.53
C SER A 733 24.68 42.97 -20.51
N HIS A 734 23.42 43.17 -20.95
CA HIS A 734 22.29 43.62 -20.16
C HIS A 734 21.03 42.81 -20.49
N GLY A 735 20.16 42.65 -19.49
CA GLY A 735 18.83 42.05 -19.67
C GLY A 735 17.86 42.99 -20.39
N PRO A 736 16.64 42.51 -20.69
CA PRO A 736 16.08 41.24 -20.24
C PRO A 736 16.29 40.08 -21.23
N TYR A 737 16.60 38.90 -20.72
CA TYR A 737 16.67 37.63 -21.46
C TYR A 737 16.55 36.43 -20.49
N ILE A 738 16.33 35.24 -21.04
CA ILE A 738 16.23 34.00 -20.27
C ILE A 738 17.51 33.19 -20.47
N ILE A 739 18.18 32.78 -19.39
CA ILE A 739 19.25 31.78 -19.43
C ILE A 739 18.60 30.43 -19.16
N SER A 740 18.61 29.55 -20.16
CA SER A 740 17.94 28.25 -20.08
C SER A 740 18.95 27.11 -20.18
N SER A 741 19.00 26.23 -19.17
CA SER A 741 19.98 25.14 -19.11
C SER A 741 19.37 23.78 -18.80
N ASN A 742 19.98 22.68 -19.25
CA ASN A 742 19.67 21.35 -18.70
C ASN A 742 20.01 21.29 -17.21
N HIS A 743 19.36 20.42 -16.44
CA HIS A 743 19.48 20.39 -14.98
C HIS A 743 19.96 19.03 -14.49
N GLN A 744 21.13 18.94 -13.85
CA GLN A 744 21.78 17.71 -13.41
C GLN A 744 21.94 17.58 -11.88
N SER A 745 22.14 18.67 -11.14
CA SER A 745 22.50 18.62 -9.71
C SER A 745 22.05 19.84 -8.89
N PHE A 746 22.30 19.81 -7.58
CA PHE A 746 22.11 20.98 -6.70
C PHE A 746 23.17 22.08 -6.90
N LEU A 747 24.29 21.75 -7.55
CA LEU A 747 25.38 22.69 -7.80
C LEU A 747 25.13 23.58 -9.01
N ASP A 748 24.22 23.19 -9.91
CA ASP A 748 24.00 23.85 -11.20
C ASP A 748 23.76 25.35 -11.06
N PRO A 749 22.76 25.84 -10.31
CA PRO A 749 22.51 27.29 -10.22
C PRO A 749 23.67 28.03 -9.55
N VAL A 750 24.37 27.37 -8.62
CA VAL A 750 25.48 27.99 -7.87
C VAL A 750 26.70 28.19 -8.77
N ILE A 751 27.12 27.14 -9.47
CA ILE A 751 28.28 27.20 -10.37
C ILE A 751 27.95 28.01 -11.62
N LEU A 752 26.75 27.82 -12.21
CA LEU A 752 26.34 28.59 -13.39
C LEU A 752 26.31 30.08 -13.08
N SER A 753 25.86 30.49 -11.89
CA SER A 753 25.91 31.91 -11.50
C SER A 753 27.35 32.41 -11.27
N SER A 754 28.26 31.55 -10.80
CA SER A 754 29.67 31.92 -10.54
C SER A 754 30.46 32.30 -11.80
N VAL A 755 30.07 31.73 -12.96
CA VAL A 755 30.78 31.97 -14.23
C VAL A 755 30.31 33.23 -14.94
N LEU A 756 29.14 33.77 -14.59
CA LEU A 756 28.55 34.92 -15.28
C LEU A 756 29.38 36.21 -15.10
N PRO A 757 29.39 37.10 -16.12
CA PRO A 757 29.92 38.45 -15.99
C PRO A 757 29.23 39.23 -14.86
N GLY A 758 29.95 40.16 -14.23
CA GLY A 758 29.41 40.92 -13.09
C GLY A 758 28.15 41.74 -13.42
N SER A 759 28.05 42.25 -14.65
CA SER A 759 26.86 42.98 -15.13
C SER A 759 25.63 42.07 -15.22
N VAL A 760 25.82 40.84 -15.68
CA VAL A 760 24.78 39.80 -15.83
C VAL A 760 24.36 39.26 -14.46
N PHE A 761 25.32 38.90 -13.60
CA PHE A 761 25.07 38.34 -12.27
C PHE A 761 24.18 39.26 -11.41
N ARG A 762 24.42 40.58 -11.43
CA ARG A 762 23.62 41.56 -10.66
C ARG A 762 22.17 41.69 -11.14
N GLN A 763 21.86 41.22 -12.35
CA GLN A 763 20.52 41.23 -12.93
C GLN A 763 19.82 39.88 -12.83
N LEU A 764 20.52 38.84 -12.36
CA LEU A 764 20.03 37.48 -12.29
C LEU A 764 18.94 37.31 -11.21
N PHE A 765 17.93 36.51 -11.53
CA PHE A 765 16.97 35.97 -10.58
C PHE A 765 16.50 34.57 -11.03
N SER A 766 15.87 33.83 -10.12
CA SER A 766 15.36 32.48 -10.38
C SER A 766 14.06 32.24 -9.63
N VAL A 767 13.30 31.22 -10.06
CA VAL A 767 12.15 30.70 -9.31
C VAL A 767 12.55 29.34 -8.74
N GLY A 768 12.33 29.12 -7.44
CA GLY A 768 12.77 27.93 -6.72
C GLY A 768 11.70 27.33 -5.82
N THR A 769 11.76 26.00 -5.63
CA THR A 769 10.76 25.26 -4.84
C THR A 769 10.75 25.60 -3.35
N SER A 770 9.55 25.57 -2.76
CA SER A 770 9.32 25.74 -1.33
C SER A 770 9.90 24.62 -0.47
N GLU A 771 10.21 23.44 -1.02
CA GLU A 771 10.89 22.36 -0.27
C GLU A 771 12.29 22.78 0.21
N ILE A 772 13.01 23.53 -0.63
CA ILE A 772 14.40 23.95 -0.35
C ILE A 772 14.40 25.27 0.43
N PHE A 773 13.50 26.19 0.07
CA PHE A 773 13.55 27.59 0.55
C PHE A 773 12.35 28.03 1.40
N GLY A 774 11.42 27.13 1.73
CA GLY A 774 10.11 27.51 2.31
C GLY A 774 10.12 27.96 3.77
N SER A 775 11.17 27.68 4.56
CA SER A 775 11.20 28.04 5.99
C SER A 775 12.58 28.45 6.52
N GLY A 776 12.58 29.29 7.57
CA GLY A 776 13.76 29.63 8.36
C GLY A 776 14.88 30.33 7.58
N PHE A 777 16.13 29.93 7.84
CA PHE A 777 17.34 30.49 7.24
C PHE A 777 17.36 30.40 5.71
N MET A 778 16.89 29.29 5.14
CA MET A 778 16.88 29.10 3.68
C MET A 778 15.98 30.14 2.99
N ARG A 779 14.89 30.55 3.63
CA ARG A 779 14.02 31.61 3.09
C ARG A 779 14.71 32.98 3.08
N VAL A 780 15.49 33.28 4.11
CA VAL A 780 16.32 34.50 4.16
C VAL A 780 17.39 34.47 3.06
N LEU A 781 18.02 33.31 2.88
CA LEU A 781 19.01 33.08 1.84
C LEU A 781 18.43 33.28 0.44
N ALA A 782 17.27 32.68 0.14
CA ALA A 782 16.55 32.84 -1.12
C ALA A 782 16.28 34.32 -1.45
N ARG A 783 15.76 35.08 -0.47
CA ARG A 783 15.51 36.52 -0.61
C ARG A 783 16.77 37.32 -0.92
N SER A 784 17.90 36.93 -0.34
CA SER A 784 19.18 37.60 -0.57
C SER A 784 19.79 37.30 -1.95
N LEU A 785 19.52 36.10 -2.48
CA LEU A 785 19.95 35.62 -3.80
C LEU A 785 18.94 35.89 -4.93
N ARG A 786 17.82 36.57 -4.65
CA ARG A 786 16.71 36.81 -5.58
C ARG A 786 16.11 35.53 -6.18
N VAL A 787 15.94 34.54 -5.32
CA VAL A 787 15.15 33.35 -5.64
C VAL A 787 13.73 33.58 -5.15
N VAL A 788 12.76 33.61 -6.08
CA VAL A 788 11.34 33.67 -5.76
C VAL A 788 10.89 32.27 -5.35
N VAL A 789 10.39 32.11 -4.13
CA VAL A 789 10.03 30.80 -3.57
C VAL A 789 8.60 30.43 -3.90
N VAL A 790 8.40 29.74 -5.02
CA VAL A 790 7.10 29.25 -5.48
C VAL A 790 7.28 27.82 -5.97
N ASP A 791 6.36 26.92 -5.60
CA ASP A 791 6.35 25.57 -6.14
C ASP A 791 5.83 25.58 -7.58
N PRO A 792 6.68 25.33 -8.60
CA PRO A 792 6.27 25.48 -10.00
C PRO A 792 5.29 24.39 -10.47
N ASP A 793 5.29 23.23 -9.81
CA ASP A 793 4.43 22.10 -10.19
C ASP A 793 3.04 22.22 -9.53
N ALA A 794 2.95 22.85 -8.35
CA ALA A 794 1.69 23.10 -7.63
C ALA A 794 1.09 24.49 -7.86
N ASN A 795 1.90 25.52 -8.17
CA ASN A 795 1.48 26.92 -8.34
C ASN A 795 2.13 27.55 -9.59
N LEU A 796 1.91 26.92 -10.74
CA LEU A 796 2.56 27.30 -11.99
C LEU A 796 2.27 28.76 -12.41
N ILE A 797 1.03 29.24 -12.25
CA ILE A 797 0.63 30.59 -12.64
C ILE A 797 1.46 31.64 -11.86
N SER A 798 1.54 31.49 -10.55
CA SER A 798 2.37 32.34 -9.68
C SER A 798 3.84 32.35 -10.10
N ALA A 799 4.41 31.18 -10.42
CA ALA A 799 5.80 31.08 -10.90
C ALA A 799 6.00 31.81 -12.24
N MET A 800 5.07 31.66 -13.18
CA MET A 800 5.10 32.32 -14.50
C MET A 800 4.94 33.84 -14.37
N ARG A 801 4.04 34.33 -13.51
CA ARG A 801 3.86 35.76 -13.21
C ARG A 801 5.13 36.38 -12.62
N ALA A 802 5.78 35.71 -11.67
CA ALA A 802 7.04 36.17 -11.10
C ALA A 802 8.15 36.26 -12.16
N GLY A 803 8.25 35.24 -13.04
CA GLY A 803 9.16 35.23 -14.19
C GLY A 803 8.93 36.42 -15.12
N ALA A 804 7.68 36.64 -15.56
CA ALA A 804 7.34 37.75 -16.43
C ALA A 804 7.58 39.12 -15.77
N PHE A 805 7.23 39.28 -14.49
CA PHE A 805 7.48 40.50 -13.75
C PHE A 805 8.97 40.86 -13.71
N GLY A 806 9.83 39.90 -13.39
CA GLY A 806 11.28 40.14 -13.39
C GLY A 806 11.82 40.55 -14.77
N LEU A 807 11.38 39.88 -15.84
CA LEU A 807 11.78 40.20 -17.20
C LEU A 807 11.34 41.61 -17.63
N ARG A 808 10.11 42.05 -17.31
CA ARG A 808 9.66 43.44 -17.57
C ARG A 808 10.50 44.50 -16.87
N HIS A 809 11.08 44.16 -15.71
CA HIS A 809 11.96 45.05 -14.96
C HIS A 809 13.44 44.95 -15.39
N GLY A 810 13.70 44.43 -16.59
CA GLY A 810 15.05 44.35 -17.17
C GLY A 810 15.94 43.30 -16.50
N ARG A 811 15.38 42.35 -15.75
CA ARG A 811 16.13 41.28 -15.09
C ARG A 811 16.38 40.10 -16.03
N ILE A 812 17.28 39.22 -15.61
CA ILE A 812 17.68 38.02 -16.36
C ILE A 812 17.18 36.80 -15.60
N LEU A 813 16.29 36.03 -16.22
CA LEU A 813 15.70 34.85 -15.59
C LEU A 813 16.58 33.62 -15.87
N MET A 814 17.07 32.96 -14.82
CA MET A 814 17.63 31.61 -14.95
C MET A 814 16.52 30.59 -14.74
N LEU A 815 16.29 29.76 -15.74
CA LEU A 815 15.22 28.78 -15.77
C LEU A 815 15.71 27.43 -16.32
N TYR A 816 15.27 26.34 -15.71
CA TYR A 816 15.58 24.99 -16.16
C TYR A 816 14.31 24.43 -16.84
N PRO A 817 14.30 24.24 -18.17
CA PRO A 817 13.09 23.89 -18.91
C PRO A 817 12.62 22.46 -18.61
N GLU A 818 13.46 21.62 -18.02
CA GLU A 818 13.08 20.29 -17.54
C GLU A 818 12.14 20.34 -16.32
N GLY A 819 12.10 21.47 -15.59
CA GLY A 819 11.33 21.64 -14.35
C GLY A 819 11.87 20.86 -13.15
N GLN A 820 12.68 19.82 -13.37
CA GLN A 820 13.32 19.01 -12.35
C GLN A 820 14.76 18.65 -12.73
N ARG A 821 15.56 18.18 -11.75
CA ARG A 821 16.91 17.64 -11.99
C ARG A 821 16.85 16.26 -12.62
N SER A 822 17.69 16.05 -13.62
CA SER A 822 17.98 14.78 -14.26
C SER A 822 18.47 13.73 -13.26
N ILE A 823 18.02 12.50 -13.48
CA ILE A 823 18.26 11.34 -12.60
C ILE A 823 19.53 10.59 -13.01
N ASP A 824 19.91 10.65 -14.29
CA ASP A 824 21.08 9.97 -14.86
C ASP A 824 22.05 10.96 -15.56
N GLY A 825 21.79 12.26 -15.44
CA GLY A 825 22.54 13.33 -16.07
C GLY A 825 22.12 13.63 -17.51
N ARG A 826 21.21 12.86 -18.12
CA ARG A 826 20.73 13.13 -19.49
C ARG A 826 19.62 14.20 -19.48
N PRO A 827 19.61 15.13 -20.45
CA PRO A 827 18.51 16.08 -20.61
C PRO A 827 17.18 15.34 -20.87
N THR A 828 16.15 15.69 -20.11
CA THR A 828 14.82 15.05 -20.16
C THR A 828 13.82 15.82 -21.07
N ARG A 829 12.51 15.67 -20.82
CA ARG A 829 11.46 16.38 -21.55
C ARG A 829 11.44 17.85 -21.13
N PHE A 830 11.46 18.76 -22.09
CA PHE A 830 11.38 20.20 -21.82
C PHE A 830 9.92 20.66 -21.79
N LYS A 831 9.57 21.43 -20.76
CA LYS A 831 8.29 22.12 -20.57
C LYS A 831 8.25 23.43 -21.38
N LYS A 832 7.06 23.90 -21.73
CA LYS A 832 6.82 25.08 -22.60
C LYS A 832 7.08 26.44 -21.91
N GLY A 833 7.21 26.48 -20.58
CA GLY A 833 7.28 27.74 -19.82
C GLY A 833 8.32 28.76 -20.30
N ALA A 834 9.52 28.30 -20.70
CA ALA A 834 10.56 29.17 -21.25
C ALA A 834 10.12 29.86 -22.56
N ALA A 835 9.48 29.10 -23.46
CA ALA A 835 9.00 29.58 -24.74
C ALA A 835 7.85 30.57 -24.58
N ILE A 836 6.90 30.26 -23.68
CA ILE A 836 5.78 31.15 -23.34
C ILE A 836 6.30 32.49 -22.82
N LEU A 837 7.22 32.49 -21.84
CA LEU A 837 7.81 33.73 -21.30
C LEU A 837 8.59 34.50 -22.38
N SER A 838 9.37 33.80 -23.19
CA SER A 838 10.16 34.41 -24.27
C SER A 838 9.28 35.15 -25.28
N ILE A 839 8.22 34.50 -25.79
CA ILE A 839 7.32 35.08 -26.79
C ILE A 839 6.55 36.26 -26.22
N HIS A 840 5.91 36.09 -25.05
CA HIS A 840 5.04 37.13 -24.48
C HIS A 840 5.80 38.31 -23.87
N GLN A 841 7.05 38.13 -23.43
CA GLN A 841 7.89 39.24 -22.95
C GLN A 841 8.82 39.78 -24.04
N ARG A 842 8.81 39.19 -25.23
CA ARG A 842 9.69 39.53 -26.37
C ARG A 842 11.18 39.53 -26.00
N VAL A 843 11.58 38.52 -25.23
CA VAL A 843 12.95 38.38 -24.74
C VAL A 843 13.62 37.14 -25.35
N PRO A 844 14.91 37.18 -25.70
CA PRO A 844 15.61 36.03 -26.23
C PRO A 844 15.89 34.98 -25.15
N ILE A 845 16.07 33.73 -25.57
CA ILE A 845 16.52 32.61 -24.71
C ILE A 845 17.97 32.29 -25.07
N VAL A 846 18.88 32.37 -24.10
CA VAL A 846 20.27 31.91 -24.22
C VAL A 846 20.33 30.44 -23.79
N PRO A 847 20.54 29.48 -24.72
CA PRO A 847 20.65 28.06 -24.38
C PRO A 847 22.01 27.78 -23.74
N VAL A 848 22.01 26.97 -22.68
CA VAL A 848 23.22 26.57 -21.96
C VAL A 848 23.24 25.06 -21.74
N ALA A 849 24.32 24.39 -22.16
CA ALA A 849 24.53 22.99 -21.81
C ALA A 849 25.52 22.86 -20.66
N ILE A 850 25.20 22.00 -19.69
CA ILE A 850 26.08 21.62 -18.57
C ILE A 850 26.32 20.11 -18.57
N GLU A 851 27.54 19.69 -18.22
CA GLU A 851 27.91 18.28 -18.10
C GLU A 851 28.88 18.03 -16.94
N GLY A 852 28.79 16.84 -16.32
CA GLY A 852 29.63 16.39 -15.20
C GLY A 852 29.07 16.71 -13.81
N PHE A 853 28.04 17.55 -13.74
CA PHE A 853 27.36 17.96 -12.50
C PHE A 853 26.65 16.79 -11.82
N HIS A 854 26.03 15.92 -12.62
CA HIS A 854 25.34 14.73 -12.12
C HIS A 854 26.28 13.81 -11.33
N GLU A 855 27.50 13.59 -11.83
CA GLU A 855 28.48 12.71 -11.19
C GLU A 855 28.95 13.23 -9.82
N ALA A 856 28.98 14.54 -9.65
CA ALA A 856 29.41 15.16 -8.41
C ALA A 856 28.34 15.07 -7.33
N TRP A 857 27.09 15.40 -7.68
CA TRP A 857 25.99 15.40 -6.71
C TRP A 857 24.64 15.01 -7.33
N PRO A 858 24.41 13.69 -7.53
CA PRO A 858 23.16 13.16 -8.06
C PRO A 858 21.96 13.51 -7.16
N ARG A 859 20.77 13.64 -7.78
CA ARG A 859 19.50 13.79 -7.06
C ARG A 859 19.29 12.61 -6.09
N GLY A 860 18.88 12.89 -4.86
CA GLY A 860 18.58 11.88 -3.84
C GLY A 860 19.79 11.24 -3.14
N LYS A 861 21.03 11.60 -3.54
CA LYS A 861 22.27 11.13 -2.90
C LYS A 861 23.00 12.29 -2.20
N ARG A 862 23.91 11.95 -1.30
CA ARG A 862 24.90 12.92 -0.78
C ARG A 862 25.94 13.22 -1.86
N PHE A 863 26.74 14.26 -1.67
CA PHE A 863 27.89 14.54 -2.53
C PHE A 863 28.73 13.27 -2.73
N GLN A 864 29.09 12.96 -3.98
CA GLN A 864 29.76 11.71 -4.35
C GLN A 864 31.26 11.92 -4.54
N LYS A 865 31.64 12.78 -5.48
CA LYS A 865 33.02 13.02 -5.87
C LYS A 865 33.20 14.38 -6.51
N PHE A 866 34.44 14.83 -6.63
CA PHE A 866 34.79 15.96 -7.47
C PHE A 866 34.98 15.45 -8.91
N ALA A 867 34.15 15.92 -9.84
CA ALA A 867 34.17 15.56 -11.26
C ALA A 867 34.38 16.81 -12.13
N PRO A 868 34.98 16.70 -13.33
CA PRO A 868 35.13 17.82 -14.24
C PRO A 868 33.77 18.44 -14.62
N PHE A 869 33.61 19.75 -14.44
CA PHE A 869 32.41 20.48 -14.86
C PHE A 869 32.64 21.19 -16.19
N ARG A 870 31.68 21.07 -17.10
CA ARG A 870 31.72 21.77 -18.39
C ARG A 870 30.45 22.54 -18.62
N ILE A 871 30.59 23.77 -19.12
CA ILE A 871 29.48 24.67 -19.42
C ILE A 871 29.70 25.27 -20.80
N LYS A 872 28.68 25.21 -21.66
CA LYS A 872 28.70 25.81 -23.00
C LYS A 872 27.48 26.69 -23.22
N PHE A 873 27.71 27.95 -23.56
CA PHE A 873 26.67 28.93 -23.90
C PHE A 873 26.54 29.07 -25.42
N SER A 874 25.31 29.01 -25.94
CA SER A 874 25.00 29.22 -27.37
C SER A 874 24.57 30.66 -27.64
N GLU A 875 24.59 31.05 -28.93
CA GLU A 875 23.90 32.23 -29.42
C GLU A 875 22.40 32.23 -29.00
N PRO A 876 21.84 33.41 -28.67
CA PRO A 876 20.44 33.53 -28.26
C PRO A 876 19.45 33.09 -29.35
N ILE A 877 18.36 32.46 -28.94
CA ILE A 877 17.18 32.18 -29.76
C ILE A 877 16.19 33.33 -29.56
N TYR A 878 15.80 33.98 -30.64
CA TYR A 878 14.82 35.06 -30.60
C TYR A 878 13.40 34.48 -30.81
N PRO A 879 12.41 34.94 -30.02
CA PRO A 879 11.04 34.51 -30.21
C PRO A 879 10.45 35.08 -31.51
N PRO A 880 9.45 34.42 -32.11
CA PRO A 880 8.61 35.05 -33.13
C PRO A 880 7.86 36.27 -32.58
N PRO A 881 7.32 37.15 -33.44
CA PRO A 881 6.46 38.25 -33.02
C PRO A 881 5.29 37.75 -32.16
N GLU A 882 4.95 38.48 -31.09
CA GLU A 882 3.85 38.14 -30.18
C GLU A 882 2.49 37.87 -30.86
N PRO A 883 2.11 38.54 -31.97
CA PRO A 883 0.88 38.19 -32.70
C PRO A 883 0.86 36.76 -33.28
N GLU A 884 2.01 36.11 -33.41
CA GLU A 884 2.14 34.71 -33.84
C GLU A 884 2.14 33.72 -32.66
N ALA A 885 1.91 34.20 -31.43
CA ALA A 885 1.84 33.36 -30.24
C ALA A 885 0.71 32.34 -30.37
N SER A 886 1.09 31.06 -30.42
CA SER A 886 0.21 29.92 -30.60
C SER A 886 0.85 28.68 -29.97
N GLU A 887 0.05 27.64 -29.73
CA GLU A 887 0.58 26.36 -29.22
C GLU A 887 1.68 25.79 -30.11
N ILE A 888 1.51 25.92 -31.43
CA ILE A 888 2.50 25.49 -32.42
C ILE A 888 3.81 26.29 -32.26
N ALA A 889 3.72 27.60 -32.00
CA ALA A 889 4.88 28.44 -31.76
C ALA A 889 5.61 28.05 -30.45
N TYR A 890 4.87 27.76 -29.38
CA TYR A 890 5.47 27.31 -28.11
C TYR A 890 6.19 25.96 -28.27
N GLU A 891 5.57 25.01 -28.98
CA GLU A 891 6.17 23.70 -29.24
C GLU A 891 7.41 23.80 -30.13
N LYS A 892 7.35 24.62 -31.18
CA LYS A 892 8.48 24.85 -32.09
C LYS A 892 9.68 25.45 -31.35
N LEU A 893 9.46 26.51 -30.56
CA LEU A 893 10.54 27.16 -29.80
C LEU A 893 11.10 26.26 -28.70
N THR A 894 10.24 25.50 -28.00
CA THR A 894 10.67 24.51 -26.99
C THR A 894 11.48 23.38 -27.63
N GLY A 895 11.05 22.90 -28.81
CA GLY A 895 11.74 21.88 -29.58
C GLY A 895 13.11 22.35 -30.08
N GLU A 896 13.20 23.60 -30.57
CA GLU A 896 14.47 24.21 -30.98
C GLU A 896 15.43 24.35 -29.79
N LEU A 897 14.94 24.88 -28.66
CA LEU A 897 15.71 25.00 -27.43
C LEU A 897 16.27 23.65 -26.97
N LYS A 898 15.42 22.61 -26.94
CA LYS A 898 15.84 21.24 -26.61
C LYS A 898 16.91 20.74 -27.57
N LYS A 899 16.70 20.89 -28.88
CA LYS A 899 17.64 20.43 -29.90
C LYS A 899 19.02 21.08 -29.74
N ARG A 900 19.08 22.39 -29.46
CA ARG A 900 20.36 23.09 -29.23
C ARG A 900 21.04 22.63 -27.95
N ILE A 901 20.33 22.53 -26.83
CA ILE A 901 20.91 22.10 -25.54
C ILE A 901 21.40 20.65 -25.61
N VAL A 902 20.60 19.73 -26.16
CA VAL A 902 20.97 18.32 -26.29
C VAL A 902 22.21 18.16 -27.18
N ARG A 903 22.26 18.85 -28.32
CA ARG A 903 23.45 18.83 -29.19
C ARG A 903 24.71 19.29 -28.47
N MET A 904 24.65 20.44 -27.79
CA MET A 904 25.80 20.96 -27.04
C MET A 904 26.20 20.04 -25.89
N TRP A 905 25.23 19.45 -25.20
CA TRP A 905 25.47 18.48 -24.14
C TRP A 905 26.17 17.21 -24.65
N GLU A 906 25.75 16.67 -25.81
CA GLU A 906 26.42 15.55 -26.46
C GLU A 906 27.86 15.90 -26.87
N GLU A 907 28.10 17.11 -27.38
CA GLU A 907 29.44 17.61 -27.69
C GLU A 907 30.33 17.63 -26.42
N LEU A 908 29.84 18.22 -25.32
CA LEU A 908 30.55 18.26 -24.04
C LEU A 908 30.84 16.87 -23.47
N ARG A 909 29.97 15.88 -23.73
CA ARG A 909 30.14 14.50 -23.29
C ARG A 909 31.13 13.71 -24.13
N ARG A 910 31.23 13.98 -25.44
CA ARG A 910 32.24 13.35 -26.32
C ARG A 910 33.65 13.78 -25.98
N GLU A 911 33.84 15.04 -25.62
CA GLU A 911 35.10 15.57 -25.09
C GLU A 911 35.53 14.91 -23.76
N ASN A 912 34.68 14.08 -23.15
CA ASN A 912 34.93 13.36 -21.89
C ASN A 912 35.50 11.94 -22.14
N GLY A 913 35.47 11.46 -23.39
CA GLY A 913 35.95 10.14 -23.81
C GLY A 913 37.35 10.14 -24.45
N THR A 914 38.01 11.29 -24.49
CA THR A 914 39.42 11.52 -24.88
C THR A 914 40.17 12.08 -23.69
#